data_AF-A0A2G5UJ32-F1
#
_entry.id   AF-A0A2G5UJ32-F1
#
_cell.length_a   1.000
_cell.length_b   1.000
_cell.length_c   1.000
_cell.angle_alpha   90.00
_cell.angle_beta   90.00
_cell.angle_gamma   90.00
#
_symmetry.space_group_name_H-M   'P 1'
#
loop_
_entity.id
_entity.type
_entity.pdbx_description
1 polymer ?
#
loop_
_entity_poly.entity_id
_entity_poly.type
_entity_poly.pdbx_seq_one_letter_code
_entity_poly.pdbx_strand_id
1 'polypeptide(L)'
;MTDQRFPLIRLPDALGSKVLQTTNHVEMIAYSLLSKKASSTVKAFRLPITHFKITMKKQPQIEIQFSFISIKFELIMHENDEKMTNLNGLPINVKVTYRNNEIHERREILSTWPNQGKSVGEWIQHLCSINHPKLHYVADFHVREKELDIQTLRNTFPKLGSISIIFPQTEPDKPDILSAQNVLKAFLLNVKRVGLERARFQDHFSLQHIGMANLEWLSTHSSRNLRIDDALTLNAERIYLHTDHISLRDLTRFLKLWKKGSNPRLEELTICWRTQIIPNWKMFRNELKGRRIKAVSQRWKKFRITNCRAVRANINYMTDQKFPFLRLPDNLRSKVSQTTEYLEIIAYSFLSKKSYSMVKALRLPILNVMITMKKQPQIEVTLSFISIKFELNMPENDEKITHLNGFPVDVKVTYLNFENYEFNEKITTWTNQGKTVGEWIQHLCSLNQPKNCYVTDFYVREIELDVQTFHNTFPKPFSVNIIFHQAEADENDIMSAQNVLKAFQLVSQYFRFERFPFQHHLSLQHIGMENSKILVLRYPRNLRIDDFLTLNAKNMTDQRFPFHRLPDDLRLKVLQTTNHLEIMAYSFLSKKACSTVKDLHLPIFNVIITMKKQLELEVTLSCISIQFELNMLENDEKMTHLSGLPVGVKVTYLNFENHEFNEKISTWTNQGKTVGEWIKHLRSISQPKFCYVNVFHHIGMGNLKWLDMQSPRNLNVLDLSTLNAETIWIKTDQMSLRDLNRFFKLWKKGSNPKLEELSISWNTDNLLDWNVMLKGLKAKPTRNSRENTLSIENCRGVCGELKCEWWPDLNRLRVEFTVPK
;
A
#
# COMPACT_ATOMS: atom_id res chain seq x y z
N MET A 1 14.79 -2.63 13.29
CA MET A 1 14.68 -3.96 12.64
C MET A 1 15.25 -3.83 11.24
N THR A 2 16.33 -4.55 10.97
CA THR A 2 17.03 -4.60 9.68
C THR A 2 16.17 -5.26 8.60
N ASP A 3 16.28 -4.74 7.37
CA ASP A 3 15.66 -5.23 6.13
C ASP A 3 15.89 -6.75 5.92
N GLN A 4 14.98 -7.61 6.38
CA GLN A 4 14.90 -9.00 5.92
C GLN A 4 13.94 -9.08 4.71
N ARG A 5 14.51 -9.09 3.50
CA ARG A 5 13.79 -9.33 2.25
C ARG A 5 13.50 -10.83 2.09
N PHE A 6 12.28 -11.18 1.69
CA PHE A 6 11.86 -12.55 1.40
C PHE A 6 12.80 -13.23 0.38
N PRO A 7 13.34 -14.43 0.65
CA PRO A 7 14.39 -15.05 -0.17
C PRO A 7 13.81 -15.78 -1.38
N LEU A 8 13.14 -15.05 -2.27
CA LEU A 8 12.56 -15.55 -3.53
C LEU A 8 13.58 -16.34 -4.39
N ILE A 9 14.87 -16.01 -4.30
CA ILE A 9 15.97 -16.65 -5.05
C ILE A 9 16.29 -18.07 -4.52
N ARG A 10 15.95 -18.38 -3.26
CA ARG A 10 16.23 -19.70 -2.65
C ARG A 10 15.13 -20.73 -2.89
N LEU A 11 14.00 -20.31 -3.48
CA LEU A 11 12.90 -21.22 -3.80
C LEU A 11 13.24 -22.05 -5.05
N PRO A 12 12.83 -23.33 -5.10
CA PRO A 12 12.88 -24.13 -6.32
C PRO A 12 12.18 -23.43 -7.50
N ASP A 13 12.70 -23.55 -8.73
CA ASP A 13 12.25 -22.78 -9.90
C ASP A 13 10.72 -22.89 -10.15
N ALA A 14 10.12 -24.05 -9.88
CA ALA A 14 8.67 -24.26 -9.99
C ALA A 14 7.84 -23.49 -8.92
N LEU A 15 8.37 -23.38 -7.70
CA LEU A 15 7.74 -22.60 -6.63
C LEU A 15 7.99 -21.10 -6.81
N GLY A 16 9.19 -20.71 -7.24
CA GLY A 16 9.50 -19.32 -7.59
C GLY A 16 8.61 -18.80 -8.72
N SER A 17 8.34 -19.61 -9.74
CA SER A 17 7.42 -19.28 -10.83
C SER A 17 5.97 -19.08 -10.34
N LYS A 18 5.46 -19.98 -9.48
CA LYS A 18 4.12 -19.82 -8.87
C LYS A 18 4.03 -18.59 -7.96
N VAL A 19 5.07 -18.27 -7.20
CA VAL A 19 5.11 -17.08 -6.37
C VAL A 19 5.08 -15.83 -7.25
N LEU A 20 5.90 -15.78 -8.31
CA LEU A 20 5.93 -14.67 -9.27
C LEU A 20 4.57 -14.45 -9.97
N GLN A 21 3.80 -15.50 -10.25
CA GLN A 21 2.42 -15.35 -10.78
C GLN A 21 1.47 -14.63 -9.82
N THR A 22 1.75 -14.70 -8.51
CA THR A 22 0.95 -14.02 -7.46
C THR A 22 1.55 -12.68 -7.03
N THR A 23 2.75 -12.35 -7.53
CA THR A 23 3.49 -11.12 -7.24
C THR A 23 2.96 -9.96 -8.07
N ASN A 24 2.99 -8.72 -7.52
CA ASN A 24 2.53 -7.57 -8.28
C ASN A 24 3.51 -7.19 -9.43
N HIS A 25 3.00 -6.47 -10.42
CA HIS A 25 3.78 -6.11 -11.62
C HIS A 25 5.06 -5.31 -11.32
N VAL A 26 5.05 -4.46 -10.28
CA VAL A 26 6.22 -3.66 -9.87
C VAL A 26 7.31 -4.56 -9.32
N GLU A 27 6.95 -5.48 -8.42
CA GLU A 27 7.86 -6.44 -7.82
C GLU A 27 8.40 -7.45 -8.85
N MET A 28 7.59 -7.86 -9.83
CA MET A 28 8.07 -8.68 -10.94
C MET A 28 9.13 -7.95 -11.78
N ILE A 29 8.90 -6.67 -12.11
CA ILE A 29 9.90 -5.87 -12.84
C ILE A 29 11.14 -5.66 -11.97
N ALA A 30 11.00 -5.38 -10.68
CA ALA A 30 12.13 -5.27 -9.75
C ALA A 30 12.94 -6.56 -9.69
N TYR A 31 12.29 -7.72 -9.63
CA TYR A 31 12.93 -9.03 -9.67
C TYR A 31 13.70 -9.24 -10.97
N SER A 32 13.13 -8.82 -12.11
CA SER A 32 13.80 -8.95 -13.42
C SER A 32 15.14 -8.22 -13.51
N LEU A 33 15.36 -7.19 -12.68
CA LEU A 33 16.59 -6.40 -12.66
C LEU A 33 17.72 -7.08 -11.85
N LEU A 34 17.41 -8.06 -11.01
CA LEU A 34 18.38 -8.67 -10.09
C LEU A 34 19.43 -9.54 -10.79
N SER A 35 19.09 -10.21 -11.89
CA SER A 35 20.03 -11.07 -12.64
C SER A 35 19.54 -11.41 -14.05
N LYS A 36 20.43 -11.92 -14.90
CA LYS A 36 20.08 -12.44 -16.24
C LYS A 36 19.08 -13.61 -16.15
N LYS A 37 19.21 -14.49 -15.13
CA LYS A 37 18.27 -15.59 -14.89
C LYS A 37 16.89 -15.02 -14.54
N ALA A 38 16.81 -14.08 -13.60
CA ALA A 38 15.56 -13.44 -13.19
C ALA A 38 14.88 -12.69 -14.35
N SER A 39 15.66 -11.96 -15.16
CA SER A 39 15.18 -11.32 -16.40
C SER A 39 14.57 -12.34 -17.36
N SER A 40 15.25 -13.47 -17.60
CA SER A 40 14.76 -14.53 -18.48
C SER A 40 13.47 -15.19 -17.97
N THR A 41 13.36 -15.39 -16.65
CA THR A 41 12.13 -15.89 -16.02
C THR A 41 10.96 -14.93 -16.24
N VAL A 42 11.16 -13.63 -16.02
CA VAL A 42 10.11 -12.61 -16.22
C VAL A 42 9.71 -12.50 -17.69
N LYS A 43 10.67 -12.59 -18.62
CA LYS A 43 10.41 -12.64 -20.07
C LYS A 43 9.50 -13.81 -20.47
N ALA A 44 9.67 -14.96 -19.84
CA ALA A 44 8.85 -16.15 -20.13
C ALA A 44 7.37 -15.96 -19.78
N PHE A 45 7.04 -15.08 -18.82
CA PHE A 45 5.65 -14.78 -18.44
C PHE A 45 4.87 -13.96 -19.47
N ARG A 46 5.56 -13.30 -20.42
CA ARG A 46 4.95 -12.47 -21.48
C ARG A 46 3.86 -11.56 -20.93
N LEU A 47 4.25 -10.66 -20.03
CA LEU A 47 3.31 -9.83 -19.29
C LEU A 47 2.32 -9.09 -20.21
N PRO A 48 1.02 -8.99 -19.84
CA PRO A 48 -0.04 -8.44 -20.69
C PRO A 48 -0.03 -6.90 -20.70
N ILE A 49 1.04 -6.31 -21.20
CA ILE A 49 1.18 -4.85 -21.34
C ILE A 49 0.22 -4.36 -22.42
N THR A 50 -0.60 -3.38 -22.08
CA THR A 50 -1.56 -2.76 -23.01
C THR A 50 -1.00 -1.50 -23.68
N HIS A 51 -0.10 -0.78 -22.98
CA HIS A 51 0.52 0.43 -23.50
C HIS A 51 1.95 0.57 -22.97
N PHE A 52 2.87 1.01 -23.82
CA PHE A 52 4.26 1.29 -23.45
C PHE A 52 4.69 2.59 -24.09
N LYS A 53 5.08 3.55 -23.25
CA LYS A 53 5.44 4.90 -23.65
C LYS A 53 6.82 5.29 -23.11
N ILE A 54 7.68 5.79 -23.98
CA ILE A 54 8.99 6.34 -23.62
C ILE A 54 8.93 7.84 -23.82
N THR A 55 9.31 8.64 -22.82
CA THR A 55 9.34 10.09 -22.91
C THR A 55 10.77 10.58 -22.68
N MET A 56 11.42 11.04 -23.74
CA MET A 56 12.77 11.59 -23.73
C MET A 56 12.71 13.09 -23.44
N LYS A 57 13.00 13.46 -22.20
CA LYS A 57 13.12 14.84 -21.71
C LYS A 57 14.31 14.95 -20.75
N LYS A 58 14.47 16.08 -20.03
CA LYS A 58 15.56 16.29 -19.06
C LYS A 58 15.83 15.05 -18.21
N GLN A 59 14.76 14.58 -17.55
CA GLN A 59 14.69 13.29 -16.85
C GLN A 59 13.90 12.29 -17.69
N PRO A 60 14.55 11.30 -18.34
CA PRO A 60 13.85 10.32 -19.18
C PRO A 60 12.81 9.54 -18.37
N GLN A 61 11.66 9.28 -18.99
CA GLN A 61 10.57 8.55 -18.35
C GLN A 61 10.13 7.37 -19.21
N ILE A 62 9.81 6.25 -18.58
CA ILE A 62 9.27 5.05 -19.23
C ILE A 62 7.98 4.69 -18.50
N GLU A 63 6.86 4.65 -19.20
CA GLU A 63 5.55 4.30 -18.66
C GLU A 63 5.04 3.00 -19.28
N ILE A 64 4.63 2.07 -18.42
CA ILE A 64 4.14 0.74 -18.78
C ILE A 64 2.75 0.57 -18.17
N GLN A 65 1.76 0.30 -19.01
CA GLN A 65 0.39 0.09 -18.59
C GLN A 65 -0.02 -1.38 -18.73
N PHE A 66 -0.67 -1.91 -17.69
CA PHE A 66 -1.29 -3.23 -17.64
C PHE A 66 -2.77 -3.05 -17.35
N SER A 67 -3.62 -3.09 -18.38
CA SER A 67 -5.07 -2.86 -18.20
C SER A 67 -5.33 -1.56 -17.41
N PHE A 68 -5.73 -1.65 -16.14
CA PHE A 68 -5.98 -0.55 -15.21
C PHE A 68 -4.76 -0.09 -14.39
N ILE A 69 -3.63 -0.79 -14.43
CA ILE A 69 -2.39 -0.42 -13.72
C ILE A 69 -1.49 0.39 -14.65
N SER A 70 -0.88 1.47 -14.17
CA SER A 70 0.23 2.18 -14.82
C SER A 70 1.46 2.20 -13.91
N ILE A 71 2.62 1.89 -14.47
CA ILE A 71 3.92 1.97 -13.79
C ILE A 71 4.79 2.94 -14.57
N LYS A 72 5.25 3.98 -13.90
CA LYS A 72 6.11 5.00 -14.48
C LYS A 72 7.48 4.99 -13.81
N PHE A 73 8.52 4.82 -14.60
CA PHE A 73 9.92 4.93 -14.23
C PHE A 73 10.42 6.30 -14.67
N GLU A 74 10.94 7.09 -13.74
CA GLU A 74 11.60 8.36 -14.00
C GLU A 74 13.07 8.24 -13.62
N LEU A 75 13.94 8.29 -14.64
CA LEU A 75 15.39 8.14 -14.50
C LEU A 75 15.98 9.49 -14.11
N ILE A 76 16.49 9.61 -12.87
CA ILE A 76 17.04 10.86 -12.34
C ILE A 76 18.52 10.97 -12.72
N MET A 77 18.83 11.87 -13.63
CA MET A 77 20.14 12.25 -14.14
C MET A 77 20.74 13.40 -13.32
N HIS A 78 22.07 13.59 -13.39
CA HIS A 78 22.77 14.71 -12.75
C HIS A 78 22.36 16.06 -13.34
N GLU A 79 22.26 17.09 -12.50
CA GLU A 79 21.87 18.43 -12.95
C GLU A 79 22.92 19.12 -13.85
N ASN A 80 24.18 18.68 -13.76
CA ASN A 80 25.31 19.24 -14.53
C ASN A 80 25.50 18.60 -15.92
N ASP A 81 24.67 17.64 -16.32
CA ASP A 81 24.72 17.07 -17.67
C ASP A 81 24.09 18.07 -18.66
N GLU A 82 24.88 19.04 -19.12
CA GLU A 82 24.41 20.21 -19.88
C GLU A 82 23.73 19.90 -21.22
N LYS A 83 23.81 18.66 -21.73
CA LYS A 83 22.97 18.08 -22.80
C LYS A 83 23.40 16.64 -23.01
N MET A 84 22.45 15.70 -23.02
CA MET A 84 22.77 14.28 -23.22
C MET A 84 22.78 13.97 -24.72
N THR A 85 23.99 13.73 -25.24
CA THR A 85 24.29 13.47 -26.66
C THR A 85 24.26 11.98 -27.03
N ASN A 86 24.32 11.09 -26.03
CA ASN A 86 24.18 9.66 -26.19
C ASN A 86 23.30 9.06 -25.08
N LEU A 87 22.96 7.77 -25.16
CA LEU A 87 22.11 7.08 -24.17
C LEU A 87 22.89 6.28 -23.12
N ASN A 88 24.21 6.50 -23.01
CA ASN A 88 25.10 5.80 -22.08
C ASN A 88 25.12 6.44 -20.68
N GLY A 89 24.46 7.59 -20.50
CA GLY A 89 24.35 8.25 -19.20
C GLY A 89 23.73 7.31 -18.13
N LEU A 90 24.31 7.33 -16.94
CA LEU A 90 23.88 6.53 -15.79
C LEU A 90 22.98 7.36 -14.89
N PRO A 91 21.71 6.98 -14.69
CA PRO A 91 20.86 7.60 -13.68
C PRO A 91 21.45 7.43 -12.27
N ILE A 92 21.28 8.44 -11.42
CA ILE A 92 21.61 8.42 -9.99
C ILE A 92 20.69 7.40 -9.29
N ASN A 93 19.39 7.57 -9.52
CA ASN A 93 18.35 6.70 -9.01
C ASN A 93 17.16 6.70 -9.97
N VAL A 94 16.23 5.77 -9.74
CA VAL A 94 15.03 5.62 -10.56
C VAL A 94 13.82 5.78 -9.67
N LYS A 95 13.04 6.82 -9.90
CA LYS A 95 11.78 7.04 -9.21
C LYS A 95 10.69 6.23 -9.92
N VAL A 96 10.08 5.32 -9.20
CA VAL A 96 9.01 4.44 -9.70
C VAL A 96 7.69 4.86 -9.09
N THR A 97 6.74 5.22 -9.95
CA THR A 97 5.37 5.55 -9.58
C THR A 97 4.44 4.46 -10.08
N TYR A 98 3.74 3.81 -9.17
CA TYR A 98 2.69 2.84 -9.48
C TYR A 98 1.32 3.49 -9.27
N ARG A 99 0.43 3.35 -10.25
CA ARG A 99 -0.95 3.86 -10.21
C ARG A 99 -1.91 2.71 -10.56
N ASN A 100 -2.95 2.51 -9.75
CA ASN A 100 -4.04 1.58 -10.05
C ASN A 100 -5.33 2.37 -10.32
N ASN A 101 -5.88 2.24 -11.53
CA ASN A 101 -7.07 2.95 -11.99
C ASN A 101 -8.38 2.17 -11.76
N GLU A 102 -8.34 0.92 -11.31
CA GLU A 102 -9.54 0.13 -10.97
C GLU A 102 -10.15 0.53 -9.62
N ILE A 103 -9.31 1.01 -8.72
CA ILE A 103 -9.72 1.56 -7.44
C ILE A 103 -9.90 3.05 -7.68
N HIS A 104 -11.05 3.62 -7.36
CA HIS A 104 -11.31 5.08 -7.41
C HIS A 104 -10.39 5.92 -6.49
N GLU A 105 -9.36 5.31 -5.90
CA GLU A 105 -8.24 5.92 -5.19
C GLU A 105 -7.06 6.07 -6.16
N ARG A 106 -6.60 7.30 -6.41
CA ARG A 106 -5.25 7.57 -6.95
C ARG A 106 -4.20 7.10 -5.94
N ARG A 107 -3.98 5.78 -5.81
CA ARG A 107 -2.83 5.22 -5.09
C ARG A 107 -1.62 5.39 -5.98
N GLU A 108 -0.95 6.53 -5.89
CA GLU A 108 0.42 6.68 -6.39
C GLU A 108 1.39 6.17 -5.32
N ILE A 109 1.88 4.95 -5.51
CA ILE A 109 2.98 4.44 -4.69
C ILE A 109 4.26 4.95 -5.32
N LEU A 110 5.02 5.73 -4.56
CA LEU A 110 6.30 6.29 -4.97
C LEU A 110 7.41 5.51 -4.27
N SER A 111 8.24 4.82 -5.04
CA SER A 111 9.44 4.14 -4.55
C SER A 111 10.65 4.63 -5.32
N THR A 112 11.75 4.90 -4.63
CA THR A 112 13.03 5.25 -5.26
C THR A 112 13.93 4.02 -5.29
N TRP A 113 14.38 3.62 -6.48
CA TRP A 113 15.24 2.47 -6.67
C TRP A 113 16.68 2.92 -6.96
N PRO A 114 17.71 2.21 -6.46
CA PRO A 114 19.07 2.43 -6.93
C PRO A 114 19.18 2.01 -8.41
N ASN A 115 19.98 2.73 -9.19
CA ASN A 115 20.11 2.50 -10.64
C ASN A 115 20.77 1.15 -11.02
N GLN A 116 21.48 0.50 -10.07
CA GLN A 116 22.16 -0.78 -10.30
C GLN A 116 23.15 -0.76 -11.49
N GLY A 117 23.71 0.41 -11.80
CA GLY A 117 24.76 0.57 -12.82
C GLY A 117 24.30 0.49 -14.28
N LYS A 118 22.99 0.62 -14.57
CA LYS A 118 22.46 0.57 -15.95
C LYS A 118 22.42 1.95 -16.60
N SER A 119 22.71 2.02 -17.89
CA SER A 119 22.52 3.23 -18.69
C SER A 119 21.06 3.45 -19.08
N VAL A 120 20.70 4.67 -19.49
CA VAL A 120 19.35 4.96 -20.02
C VAL A 120 18.98 4.03 -21.17
N GLY A 121 19.92 3.78 -22.09
CA GLY A 121 19.70 2.86 -23.21
C GLY A 121 19.45 1.41 -22.75
N GLU A 122 20.21 0.94 -21.77
CA GLU A 122 20.01 -0.39 -21.19
C GLU A 122 18.67 -0.52 -20.45
N TRP A 123 18.21 0.54 -19.78
CA TRP A 123 16.88 0.57 -19.17
C TRP A 123 15.77 0.43 -20.21
N ILE A 124 15.86 1.19 -21.31
CA ILE A 124 14.91 1.11 -22.41
C ILE A 124 14.90 -0.31 -22.99
N GLN A 125 16.07 -0.86 -23.33
CA GLN A 125 16.17 -2.20 -23.92
C GLN A 125 15.69 -3.30 -22.97
N HIS A 126 16.06 -3.25 -21.69
CA HIS A 126 15.64 -4.24 -20.70
C HIS A 126 14.11 -4.24 -20.55
N LEU A 127 13.50 -3.07 -20.33
CA LEU A 127 12.05 -2.95 -20.14
C LEU A 127 11.27 -3.25 -21.43
N CYS A 128 11.81 -2.96 -22.61
CA CYS A 128 11.20 -3.38 -23.87
C CYS A 128 11.24 -4.90 -24.04
N SER A 129 12.27 -5.57 -23.52
CA SER A 129 12.51 -7.00 -23.72
C SER A 129 11.63 -7.92 -22.87
N ILE A 130 11.01 -7.42 -21.80
CA ILE A 130 10.11 -8.20 -20.90
C ILE A 130 8.68 -8.36 -21.45
N ASN A 131 8.41 -7.89 -22.66
CA ASN A 131 7.08 -7.72 -23.22
C ASN A 131 6.78 -8.66 -24.42
N HIS A 132 5.50 -8.74 -24.79
CA HIS A 132 4.99 -9.50 -25.93
C HIS A 132 5.40 -8.88 -27.29
N PRO A 133 5.81 -9.68 -28.30
CA PRO A 133 6.32 -9.19 -29.60
C PRO A 133 5.33 -8.42 -30.50
N LYS A 134 4.06 -8.24 -30.09
CA LYS A 134 3.03 -7.56 -30.89
C LYS A 134 2.68 -6.14 -30.38
N LEU A 135 3.37 -5.64 -29.36
CA LEU A 135 3.06 -4.33 -28.80
C LEU A 135 3.56 -3.19 -29.70
N HIS A 136 2.73 -2.16 -29.87
CA HIS A 136 3.14 -0.90 -30.49
C HIS A 136 3.75 0.03 -29.43
N TYR A 137 5.07 0.22 -29.52
CA TYR A 137 5.78 1.17 -28.66
C TYR A 137 5.53 2.61 -29.11
N VAL A 138 5.33 3.50 -28.14
CA VAL A 138 5.16 4.95 -28.36
C VAL A 138 6.35 5.69 -27.77
N ALA A 139 6.88 6.68 -28.48
CA ALA A 139 7.95 7.52 -27.95
C ALA A 139 7.69 9.02 -28.16
N ASP A 140 7.87 9.80 -27.11
CA ASP A 140 7.78 11.26 -27.10
C ASP A 140 9.19 11.86 -26.95
N PHE A 141 9.55 12.82 -27.79
CA PHE A 141 10.87 13.45 -27.79
C PHE A 141 10.76 14.96 -27.55
N HIS A 142 11.35 15.45 -26.45
CA HIS A 142 11.50 16.86 -26.17
C HIS A 142 12.84 17.36 -26.74
N VAL A 143 12.77 18.21 -27.77
CA VAL A 143 13.93 18.54 -28.63
C VAL A 143 15.04 19.35 -27.94
N ARG A 144 14.70 20.17 -26.93
CA ARG A 144 15.66 21.03 -26.21
C ARG A 144 16.61 20.29 -25.29
N GLU A 145 16.22 19.11 -24.84
CA GLU A 145 16.87 18.43 -23.73
C GLU A 145 17.97 17.49 -24.18
N LYS A 146 17.96 17.05 -25.46
CA LYS A 146 18.79 15.96 -25.98
C LYS A 146 19.16 16.17 -27.45
N GLU A 147 20.44 16.04 -27.76
CA GLU A 147 20.97 16.07 -29.13
C GLU A 147 21.44 14.65 -29.50
N LEU A 148 20.46 13.75 -29.67
CA LEU A 148 20.74 12.37 -30.04
C LEU A 148 20.99 12.25 -31.55
N ASP A 149 22.05 11.55 -31.92
CA ASP A 149 22.29 11.20 -33.32
C ASP A 149 21.33 10.08 -33.80
N ILE A 150 21.19 9.98 -35.12
CA ILE A 150 20.27 9.04 -35.78
C ILE A 150 20.62 7.58 -35.45
N GLN A 151 21.91 7.24 -35.32
CA GLN A 151 22.35 5.87 -35.09
C GLN A 151 22.05 5.43 -33.64
N THR A 152 22.31 6.31 -32.66
CA THR A 152 21.94 6.07 -31.25
C THR A 152 20.44 5.80 -31.09
N LEU A 153 19.61 6.60 -31.77
CA LEU A 153 18.15 6.41 -31.80
C LEU A 153 17.76 5.05 -32.39
N ARG A 154 18.33 4.67 -33.53
CA ARG A 154 18.04 3.39 -34.20
C ARG A 154 18.51 2.17 -33.43
N ASN A 155 19.65 2.26 -32.74
CA ASN A 155 20.23 1.12 -32.01
C ASN A 155 19.52 0.85 -30.68
N THR A 156 18.95 1.88 -30.06
CA THR A 156 18.45 1.76 -28.69
C THR A 156 16.95 1.46 -28.64
N PHE A 157 16.17 2.13 -29.51
CA PHE A 157 14.72 2.01 -29.47
C PHE A 157 14.24 0.77 -30.23
N PRO A 158 13.17 0.10 -29.75
CA PRO A 158 12.53 -0.97 -30.50
C PRO A 158 11.83 -0.40 -31.75
N LYS A 159 11.22 -1.25 -32.56
CA LYS A 159 10.32 -0.80 -33.64
C LYS A 159 9.14 -0.02 -33.04
N LEU A 160 9.13 1.29 -33.26
CA LEU A 160 8.10 2.19 -32.75
C LEU A 160 6.88 2.19 -33.67
N GLY A 161 5.68 2.16 -33.08
CA GLY A 161 4.42 2.30 -33.82
C GLY A 161 4.01 3.77 -33.99
N SER A 162 4.36 4.61 -33.01
CA SER A 162 4.01 6.02 -32.97
C SER A 162 5.15 6.84 -32.36
N ILE A 163 5.35 8.05 -32.87
CA ILE A 163 6.26 9.03 -32.27
C ILE A 163 5.56 10.38 -32.09
N SER A 164 5.98 11.13 -31.07
CA SER A 164 5.61 12.53 -30.88
C SER A 164 6.86 13.38 -30.69
N ILE A 165 6.91 14.55 -31.30
CA ILE A 165 7.99 15.52 -31.14
C ILE A 165 7.42 16.77 -30.47
N ILE A 166 7.98 17.14 -29.33
CA ILE A 166 7.49 18.20 -28.45
C ILE A 166 8.51 19.34 -28.46
N PHE A 167 8.10 20.47 -29.03
CA PHE A 167 8.90 21.68 -29.09
C PHE A 167 8.77 22.51 -27.79
N PRO A 168 9.79 23.30 -27.44
CA PRO A 168 9.74 24.19 -26.29
C PRO A 168 8.68 25.29 -26.48
N GLN A 169 8.30 25.94 -25.36
CA GLN A 169 7.36 27.08 -25.42
C GLN A 169 8.01 28.34 -26.03
N THR A 170 9.31 28.54 -25.77
CA THR A 170 10.10 29.62 -26.39
C THR A 170 10.45 29.28 -27.84
N GLU A 171 11.05 30.22 -28.56
CA GLU A 171 11.45 29.99 -29.96
C GLU A 171 12.48 28.85 -30.05
N PRO A 172 12.25 27.84 -30.92
CA PRO A 172 13.23 26.78 -31.12
C PRO A 172 14.47 27.34 -31.81
N ASP A 173 15.65 26.97 -31.31
CA ASP A 173 16.92 27.32 -31.92
C ASP A 173 17.33 26.31 -33.02
N LYS A 174 18.50 26.52 -33.64
CA LYS A 174 19.02 25.60 -34.66
C LYS A 174 19.22 24.17 -34.13
N PRO A 175 19.80 23.94 -32.93
CA PRO A 175 19.86 22.62 -32.30
C PRO A 175 18.50 21.94 -32.10
N ASP A 176 17.48 22.67 -31.63
CA ASP A 176 16.12 22.15 -31.44
C ASP A 176 15.56 21.58 -32.76
N ILE A 177 15.76 22.32 -33.87
CA ILE A 177 15.33 21.92 -35.20
C ILE A 177 16.10 20.68 -35.68
N LEU A 178 17.42 20.65 -35.49
CA LEU A 178 18.26 19.52 -35.88
C LEU A 178 17.88 18.24 -35.12
N SER A 179 17.59 18.34 -33.83
CA SER A 179 17.13 17.21 -33.01
C SER A 179 15.80 16.66 -33.52
N ALA A 180 14.82 17.52 -33.83
CA ALA A 180 13.56 17.11 -34.45
C ALA A 180 13.77 16.38 -35.79
N GLN A 181 14.65 16.90 -36.65
CA GLN A 181 14.99 16.28 -37.93
C GLN A 181 15.66 14.92 -37.76
N ASN A 182 16.55 14.77 -36.78
CA ASN A 182 17.20 13.49 -36.48
C ASN A 182 16.18 12.43 -36.03
N VAL A 183 15.23 12.79 -35.17
CA VAL A 183 14.14 11.90 -34.74
C VAL A 183 13.27 11.48 -35.92
N LEU A 184 12.88 12.42 -36.78
CA LEU A 184 12.13 12.10 -38.00
C LEU A 184 12.93 11.16 -38.91
N LYS A 185 14.19 11.48 -39.24
CA LYS A 185 15.05 10.63 -40.09
C LYS A 185 15.30 9.24 -39.49
N ALA A 186 15.31 9.11 -38.16
CA ALA A 186 15.51 7.84 -37.49
C ALA A 186 14.29 6.91 -37.64
N PHE A 187 13.07 7.44 -37.50
CA PHE A 187 11.88 6.61 -37.29
C PHE A 187 10.79 6.74 -38.36
N LEU A 188 10.76 7.81 -39.15
CA LEU A 188 9.66 8.14 -40.06
C LEU A 188 9.31 7.04 -41.07
N LEU A 189 10.29 6.24 -41.50
CA LEU A 189 10.09 5.13 -42.44
C LEU A 189 9.34 3.92 -41.82
N ASN A 190 9.34 3.79 -40.49
CA ASN A 190 8.83 2.62 -39.79
C ASN A 190 7.56 2.91 -38.97
N VAL A 191 7.31 4.17 -38.63
CA VAL A 191 6.17 4.59 -37.81
C VAL A 191 4.93 4.77 -38.66
N LYS A 192 3.77 4.46 -38.06
CA LYS A 192 2.46 4.68 -38.69
C LYS A 192 1.83 6.00 -38.26
N ARG A 193 2.24 6.52 -37.11
CA ARG A 193 1.63 7.69 -36.46
C ARG A 193 2.70 8.69 -36.03
N VAL A 194 2.49 9.96 -36.35
CA VAL A 194 3.40 11.07 -36.00
C VAL A 194 2.59 12.19 -35.36
N GLY A 195 3.05 12.65 -34.20
CA GLY A 195 2.55 13.84 -33.52
C GLY A 195 3.60 14.94 -33.47
N LEU A 196 3.18 16.19 -33.67
CA LEU A 196 4.01 17.38 -33.49
C LEU A 196 3.31 18.33 -32.50
N GLU A 197 3.93 18.60 -31.36
CA GLU A 197 3.41 19.53 -30.37
C GLU A 197 4.24 20.82 -30.33
N ARG A 198 3.58 21.97 -30.40
CA ARG A 198 4.17 23.33 -30.38
C ARG A 198 5.17 23.60 -31.51
N ALA A 199 5.12 22.82 -32.59
CA ALA A 199 5.98 23.02 -33.74
C ALA A 199 5.78 24.41 -34.35
N ARG A 200 6.88 25.10 -34.64
CA ARG A 200 6.87 26.36 -35.38
C ARG A 200 7.40 26.10 -36.78
N PHE A 201 6.53 26.18 -37.77
CA PHE A 201 6.92 25.97 -39.16
C PHE A 201 7.55 27.26 -39.71
N GLN A 202 8.81 27.18 -40.14
CA GLN A 202 9.62 28.26 -40.71
C GLN A 202 10.56 27.67 -41.79
N ASP A 203 11.33 28.50 -42.48
CA ASP A 203 12.17 28.09 -43.63
C ASP A 203 13.16 26.94 -43.32
N HIS A 204 13.49 26.72 -42.04
CA HIS A 204 14.41 25.66 -41.60
C HIS A 204 13.72 24.39 -41.03
N PHE A 205 12.40 24.41 -40.81
CA PHE A 205 11.61 23.25 -40.38
C PHE A 205 10.21 23.28 -41.00
N SER A 206 10.04 22.54 -42.10
CA SER A 206 8.79 22.43 -42.85
C SER A 206 8.17 21.03 -42.76
N LEU A 207 6.86 20.91 -42.99
CA LEU A 207 6.18 19.61 -43.05
C LEU A 207 6.62 18.74 -44.24
N GLN A 208 7.36 19.28 -45.20
CA GLN A 208 7.90 18.50 -46.32
C GLN A 208 8.82 17.38 -45.82
N HIS A 209 9.49 17.56 -44.67
CA HIS A 209 10.27 16.53 -44.00
C HIS A 209 9.44 15.30 -43.57
N ILE A 210 8.11 15.44 -43.54
CA ILE A 210 7.13 14.41 -43.15
C ILE A 210 6.29 13.97 -44.36
N GLY A 211 6.11 14.85 -45.35
CA GLY A 211 5.19 14.67 -46.47
C GLY A 211 5.40 13.43 -47.33
N MET A 212 6.63 12.89 -47.37
CA MET A 212 6.94 11.65 -48.09
C MET A 212 6.50 10.37 -47.35
N ALA A 213 6.15 10.47 -46.06
CA ALA A 213 5.79 9.31 -45.24
C ALA A 213 4.34 8.91 -45.45
N ASN A 214 4.12 7.61 -45.68
CA ASN A 214 2.83 6.98 -45.91
C ASN A 214 2.07 6.73 -44.58
N LEU A 215 1.76 7.79 -43.82
CA LEU A 215 1.25 7.70 -42.45
C LEU A 215 -0.23 7.30 -42.37
N GLU A 216 -0.60 6.56 -41.31
CA GLU A 216 -2.01 6.35 -40.94
C GLU A 216 -2.56 7.58 -40.21
N TRP A 217 -1.74 8.22 -39.36
CA TRP A 217 -2.14 9.36 -38.55
C TRP A 217 -1.06 10.42 -38.44
N LEU A 218 -1.41 11.68 -38.70
CA LEU A 218 -0.58 12.83 -38.44
C LEU A 218 -1.35 13.85 -37.59
N SER A 219 -0.81 14.24 -36.45
CA SER A 219 -1.38 15.31 -35.62
C SER A 219 -0.41 16.45 -35.39
N THR A 220 -0.92 17.69 -35.43
CA THR A 220 -0.23 18.88 -34.94
C THR A 220 -1.04 19.53 -33.83
N HIS A 221 -0.40 19.87 -32.72
CA HIS A 221 -1.02 20.52 -31.56
C HIS A 221 -0.35 21.86 -31.29
N SER A 222 -1.14 22.94 -31.31
CA SER A 222 -0.67 24.31 -31.01
C SER A 222 0.48 24.75 -31.92
N SER A 223 0.39 24.39 -33.21
CA SER A 223 1.41 24.70 -34.19
C SER A 223 1.27 26.13 -34.71
N ARG A 224 2.40 26.84 -34.84
CA ARG A 224 2.45 28.20 -35.37
C ARG A 224 2.92 28.22 -36.81
N ASN A 225 2.48 29.24 -37.55
CA ASN A 225 2.93 29.53 -38.93
C ASN A 225 2.73 28.38 -39.92
N LEU A 226 1.78 27.49 -39.66
CA LEU A 226 1.44 26.39 -40.57
C LEU A 226 0.95 26.96 -41.91
N ARG A 227 1.75 26.83 -42.97
CA ARG A 227 1.31 27.15 -44.32
C ARG A 227 0.48 26.00 -44.85
N ILE A 228 -0.70 26.31 -45.38
CA ILE A 228 -1.56 25.30 -45.98
C ILE A 228 -0.91 24.61 -47.19
N ASP A 229 -0.03 25.31 -47.90
CA ASP A 229 0.70 24.70 -49.02
C ASP A 229 1.57 23.54 -48.56
N ASP A 230 2.10 23.60 -47.33
CA ASP A 230 2.82 22.48 -46.74
C ASP A 230 1.86 21.32 -46.42
N ALA A 231 0.62 21.60 -46.04
CA ALA A 231 -0.40 20.58 -45.82
C ALA A 231 -0.79 19.83 -47.11
N LEU A 232 -0.58 20.41 -48.30
CA LEU A 232 -0.80 19.72 -49.58
C LEU A 232 0.26 18.65 -49.87
N THR A 233 1.41 18.74 -49.22
CA THR A 233 2.51 17.77 -49.37
C THR A 233 2.36 16.56 -48.45
N LEU A 234 1.36 16.56 -47.58
CA LEU A 234 1.14 15.49 -46.60
C LEU A 234 0.53 14.25 -47.25
N ASN A 235 0.99 13.08 -46.83
CA ASN A 235 0.50 11.81 -47.34
C ASN A 235 0.04 10.90 -46.20
N ALA A 236 -1.01 11.34 -45.49
CA ALA A 236 -1.58 10.63 -44.35
C ALA A 236 -3.06 10.29 -44.56
N GLU A 237 -3.51 9.17 -43.97
CA GLU A 237 -4.93 8.77 -43.97
C GLU A 237 -5.77 9.67 -43.08
N ARG A 238 -5.26 10.02 -41.90
CA ARG A 238 -5.92 10.90 -40.95
C ARG A 238 -5.02 12.05 -40.55
N ILE A 239 -5.53 13.27 -40.67
CA ILE A 239 -4.81 14.49 -40.36
C ILE A 239 -5.60 15.30 -39.32
N TYR A 240 -4.96 15.61 -38.20
CA TYR A 240 -5.46 16.53 -37.19
C TYR A 240 -4.54 17.75 -37.11
N LEU A 241 -5.07 18.95 -37.31
CA LEU A 241 -4.30 20.20 -37.26
C LEU A 241 -4.91 21.15 -36.25
N HIS A 242 -4.18 21.46 -35.18
CA HIS A 242 -4.52 22.55 -34.26
C HIS A 242 -3.54 23.71 -34.44
N THR A 243 -4.02 24.81 -35.03
CA THR A 243 -3.22 25.98 -35.43
C THR A 243 -3.78 27.29 -34.84
N ASP A 244 -2.91 28.26 -34.58
CA ASP A 244 -3.29 29.55 -34.01
C ASP A 244 -4.13 30.38 -34.99
N HIS A 245 -3.78 30.30 -36.28
CA HIS A 245 -4.39 31.07 -37.35
C HIS A 245 -4.42 30.27 -38.64
N ILE A 246 -5.52 30.38 -39.37
CA ILE A 246 -5.66 29.89 -40.74
C ILE A 246 -6.56 30.87 -41.50
N SER A 247 -6.14 31.31 -42.68
CA SER A 247 -7.00 32.17 -43.49
C SER A 247 -8.08 31.33 -44.17
N LEU A 248 -9.30 31.86 -44.27
CA LEU A 248 -10.39 31.18 -44.98
C LEU A 248 -10.10 31.01 -46.45
N ARG A 249 -9.34 31.94 -47.05
CA ARG A 249 -8.89 31.86 -48.44
C ARG A 249 -8.03 30.62 -48.64
N ASP A 250 -7.05 30.40 -47.76
CA ASP A 250 -6.15 29.26 -47.87
C ASP A 250 -6.89 27.95 -47.62
N LEU A 251 -7.74 27.89 -46.59
CA LEU A 251 -8.54 26.69 -46.31
C LEU A 251 -9.42 26.32 -47.51
N THR A 252 -10.01 27.33 -48.15
CA THR A 252 -10.81 27.15 -49.36
C THR A 252 -9.97 26.64 -50.53
N ARG A 253 -8.76 27.18 -50.71
CA ARG A 253 -7.82 26.72 -51.73
C ARG A 253 -7.47 25.25 -51.52
N PHE A 254 -7.14 24.85 -50.28
CA PHE A 254 -6.88 23.45 -49.93
C PHE A 254 -8.06 22.54 -50.28
N LEU A 255 -9.26 22.89 -49.83
CA LEU A 255 -10.45 22.06 -50.06
C LEU A 255 -10.80 21.97 -51.56
N LYS A 256 -10.55 23.02 -52.34
CA LYS A 256 -10.69 22.99 -53.82
C LYS A 256 -9.69 22.03 -54.46
N LEU A 257 -8.44 22.03 -54.01
CA LEU A 257 -7.39 21.11 -54.52
C LEU A 257 -7.65 19.66 -54.10
N TRP A 258 -8.02 19.42 -52.84
CA TRP A 258 -8.45 18.11 -52.36
C TRP A 258 -9.66 17.57 -53.14
N LYS A 259 -10.64 18.45 -53.45
CA LYS A 259 -11.79 18.09 -54.29
C LYS A 259 -11.36 17.65 -55.70
N LYS A 260 -10.29 18.24 -56.25
CA LYS A 260 -9.68 17.87 -57.54
C LYS A 260 -8.77 16.64 -57.47
N GLY A 261 -8.46 16.11 -56.28
CA GLY A 261 -7.75 14.84 -56.10
C GLY A 261 -6.40 14.92 -55.38
N SER A 262 -5.99 16.09 -54.86
CA SER A 262 -4.81 16.19 -53.99
C SER A 262 -5.01 15.43 -52.67
N ASN A 263 -3.94 14.94 -52.05
CA ASN A 263 -3.96 14.09 -50.84
C ASN A 263 -4.82 12.82 -51.02
N PRO A 264 -4.41 11.90 -51.92
CA PRO A 264 -5.23 10.79 -52.37
C PRO A 264 -5.61 9.79 -51.28
N ARG A 265 -4.83 9.70 -50.20
CA ARG A 265 -5.05 8.81 -49.06
C ARG A 265 -5.89 9.41 -47.94
N LEU A 266 -6.16 10.73 -47.98
CA LEU A 266 -6.80 11.43 -46.87
C LEU A 266 -8.27 11.02 -46.72
N GLU A 267 -8.55 10.28 -45.65
CA GLU A 267 -9.88 9.82 -45.24
C GLU A 267 -10.51 10.76 -44.22
N GLU A 268 -9.71 11.28 -43.27
CA GLU A 268 -10.18 12.13 -42.18
C GLU A 268 -9.30 13.38 -42.03
N LEU A 269 -9.93 14.56 -42.03
CA LEU A 269 -9.26 15.83 -41.79
C LEU A 269 -10.02 16.61 -40.72
N THR A 270 -9.35 16.89 -39.62
CA THR A 270 -9.84 17.76 -38.55
C THR A 270 -8.92 18.96 -38.43
N ILE A 271 -9.49 20.17 -38.51
CA ILE A 271 -8.75 21.42 -38.34
C ILE A 271 -9.41 22.23 -37.25
N CYS A 272 -8.65 22.54 -36.21
CA CYS A 272 -9.02 23.37 -35.08
C CYS A 272 -8.20 24.66 -35.10
N TRP A 273 -8.83 25.82 -35.05
CA TRP A 273 -8.13 27.10 -34.94
C TRP A 273 -8.93 28.15 -34.19
N ARG A 274 -8.23 29.14 -33.63
CA ARG A 274 -8.88 30.30 -33.01
C ARG A 274 -9.18 31.35 -34.07
N THR A 275 -10.40 31.89 -34.08
CA THR A 275 -10.75 33.00 -34.97
C THR A 275 -11.62 34.03 -34.26
N GLN A 276 -11.30 35.31 -34.47
CA GLN A 276 -12.11 36.44 -34.00
C GLN A 276 -13.21 36.83 -35.01
N ILE A 277 -13.11 36.34 -36.26
CA ILE A 277 -13.98 36.72 -37.38
C ILE A 277 -14.85 35.53 -37.75
N ILE A 278 -16.17 35.73 -37.79
CA ILE A 278 -17.12 34.71 -38.26
C ILE A 278 -16.86 34.46 -39.75
N PRO A 279 -16.50 33.24 -40.17
CA PRO A 279 -16.31 32.97 -41.58
C PRO A 279 -17.61 33.16 -42.38
N ASN A 280 -17.51 33.74 -43.59
CA ASN A 280 -18.67 33.86 -44.47
C ASN A 280 -19.03 32.48 -45.07
N TRP A 281 -19.83 31.72 -44.33
CA TRP A 281 -20.17 30.34 -44.65
C TRP A 281 -21.05 30.15 -45.90
N LYS A 282 -21.60 31.22 -46.49
CA LYS A 282 -22.27 31.16 -47.81
C LYS A 282 -21.32 30.58 -48.88
N MET A 283 -20.02 30.83 -48.73
CA MET A 283 -18.96 30.32 -49.61
C MET A 283 -18.85 28.78 -49.58
N PHE A 284 -18.94 28.12 -48.41
CA PHE A 284 -18.86 26.64 -48.35
C PHE A 284 -20.07 25.96 -49.01
N ARG A 285 -21.23 26.61 -48.95
CA ARG A 285 -22.46 26.15 -49.62
C ARG A 285 -22.37 26.35 -51.13
N ASN A 286 -21.95 27.53 -51.57
CA ASN A 286 -21.98 27.93 -52.99
C ASN A 286 -20.75 27.42 -53.77
N GLU A 287 -19.54 27.53 -53.22
CA GLU A 287 -18.29 27.20 -53.93
C GLU A 287 -17.87 25.73 -53.77
N LEU A 288 -18.04 25.15 -52.58
CA LEU A 288 -17.65 23.76 -52.32
C LEU A 288 -18.79 22.75 -52.54
N LYS A 289 -20.02 23.24 -52.80
CA LYS A 289 -21.26 22.45 -52.88
C LYS A 289 -21.51 21.63 -51.59
N GLY A 290 -21.15 22.17 -50.43
CA GLY A 290 -21.30 21.47 -49.15
C GLY A 290 -22.76 21.36 -48.68
N ARG A 291 -23.17 20.15 -48.26
CA ARG A 291 -24.50 19.91 -47.67
C ARG A 291 -24.43 20.05 -46.16
N ARG A 292 -25.25 20.95 -45.59
CA ARG A 292 -25.40 21.06 -44.12
C ARG A 292 -26.10 19.81 -43.58
N ILE A 293 -25.63 19.29 -42.45
CA ILE A 293 -26.21 18.13 -41.75
C ILE A 293 -26.70 18.57 -40.36
N LYS A 294 -27.67 17.83 -39.78
CA LYS A 294 -28.04 17.99 -38.37
C LYS A 294 -26.81 17.70 -37.50
N ALA A 295 -26.44 18.66 -36.67
CA ALA A 295 -25.42 18.52 -35.64
C ALA A 295 -26.07 18.06 -34.32
N VAL A 296 -25.26 17.53 -33.40
CA VAL A 296 -25.73 17.02 -32.08
C VAL A 296 -26.20 18.17 -31.17
N SER A 297 -25.77 19.41 -31.42
CA SER A 297 -26.24 20.61 -30.71
C SER A 297 -26.30 21.84 -31.62
N GLN A 298 -27.03 22.89 -31.22
CA GLN A 298 -27.16 24.14 -31.99
C GLN A 298 -25.86 24.97 -32.06
N ARG A 299 -24.91 24.72 -31.13
CA ARG A 299 -23.62 25.42 -31.02
C ARG A 299 -22.58 24.93 -32.04
N TRP A 300 -22.78 23.73 -32.56
CA TRP A 300 -21.94 23.11 -33.57
C TRP A 300 -22.66 23.10 -34.91
N LYS A 301 -21.99 23.48 -35.99
CA LYS A 301 -22.52 23.29 -37.34
C LYS A 301 -21.63 22.30 -38.10
N LYS A 302 -22.29 21.33 -38.72
CA LYS A 302 -21.65 20.26 -39.50
C LYS A 302 -21.98 20.40 -40.97
N PHE A 303 -20.96 20.44 -41.82
CA PHE A 303 -21.06 20.42 -43.28
C PHE A 303 -20.43 19.15 -43.83
N ARG A 304 -21.06 18.56 -44.83
CA ARG A 304 -20.52 17.46 -45.62
C ARG A 304 -20.08 17.97 -46.98
N ILE A 305 -18.84 17.66 -47.37
CA ILE A 305 -18.34 17.85 -48.73
C ILE A 305 -17.87 16.50 -49.29
N THR A 306 -17.74 16.41 -50.61
CA THR A 306 -17.31 15.19 -51.29
C THR A 306 -16.30 15.55 -52.37
N ASN A 307 -15.20 14.80 -52.46
CA ASN A 307 -14.18 14.97 -53.49
C ASN A 307 -14.53 14.22 -54.79
N CYS A 308 -13.70 14.37 -55.83
CA CYS A 308 -13.85 13.67 -57.11
C CYS A 308 -13.78 12.14 -57.02
N ARG A 309 -13.33 11.58 -55.91
CA ARG A 309 -13.22 10.13 -55.65
C ARG A 309 -14.33 9.60 -54.73
N ALA A 310 -15.40 10.37 -54.54
CA ALA A 310 -16.51 10.06 -53.64
C ALA A 310 -16.15 9.96 -52.14
N VAL A 311 -14.95 10.37 -51.72
CA VAL A 311 -14.56 10.44 -50.31
C VAL A 311 -15.30 11.61 -49.65
N ARG A 312 -15.93 11.35 -48.49
CA ARG A 312 -16.78 12.31 -47.78
C ARG A 312 -15.99 12.92 -46.63
N ALA A 313 -15.86 14.26 -46.61
CA ALA A 313 -15.30 14.97 -45.46
C ALA A 313 -16.39 15.69 -44.68
N ASN A 314 -16.27 15.68 -43.34
CA ASN A 314 -17.14 16.42 -42.44
C ASN A 314 -16.37 17.61 -41.86
N ILE A 315 -16.93 18.81 -42.00
CA ILE A 315 -16.39 20.03 -41.40
C ILE A 315 -17.29 20.37 -40.21
N ASN A 316 -16.71 20.40 -39.01
CA ASN A 316 -17.39 20.81 -37.78
C ASN A 316 -16.83 22.16 -37.32
N TYR A 317 -17.68 23.06 -36.83
CA TYR A 317 -17.21 24.28 -36.17
C TYR A 317 -18.12 24.70 -35.02
N MET A 318 -17.53 25.30 -33.97
CA MET A 318 -18.21 25.82 -32.78
C MET A 318 -18.29 27.36 -32.86
N THR A 319 -19.40 27.94 -32.41
CA THR A 319 -19.55 29.41 -32.24
C THR A 319 -19.79 29.79 -30.78
N ASP A 320 -19.07 30.79 -30.27
CA ASP A 320 -19.25 31.34 -28.92
C ASP A 320 -20.26 32.50 -28.85
N GLN A 321 -21.41 32.38 -29.52
CA GLN A 321 -22.50 33.33 -29.28
C GLN A 321 -23.24 32.99 -27.98
N LYS A 322 -23.50 34.02 -27.15
CA LYS A 322 -24.39 33.93 -25.99
C LYS A 322 -25.82 33.66 -26.45
N PHE A 323 -26.31 32.44 -26.22
CA PHE A 323 -27.68 32.04 -26.52
C PHE A 323 -28.66 32.71 -25.54
N PRO A 324 -29.77 33.35 -26.00
CA PRO A 324 -30.71 34.06 -25.13
C PRO A 324 -31.64 33.08 -24.39
N PHE A 325 -31.06 32.20 -23.58
CA PHE A 325 -31.72 31.10 -22.86
C PHE A 325 -32.92 31.57 -22.02
N LEU A 326 -32.79 32.74 -21.37
CA LEU A 326 -33.81 33.33 -20.50
C LEU A 326 -35.05 33.86 -21.24
N ARG A 327 -35.06 33.87 -22.58
CA ARG A 327 -36.24 34.27 -23.38
C ARG A 327 -37.10 33.08 -23.82
N LEU A 328 -36.66 31.85 -23.56
CA LEU A 328 -37.42 30.65 -23.95
C LEU A 328 -38.57 30.34 -22.97
N PRO A 329 -39.66 29.70 -23.42
CA PRO A 329 -40.65 29.04 -22.56
C PRO A 329 -40.04 27.90 -21.71
N ASP A 330 -40.62 27.60 -20.55
CA ASP A 330 -40.06 26.65 -19.56
C ASP A 330 -39.86 25.21 -20.12
N ASN A 331 -40.79 24.73 -20.95
CA ASN A 331 -40.68 23.43 -21.63
C ASN A 331 -39.51 23.36 -22.62
N LEU A 332 -39.19 24.46 -23.30
CA LEU A 332 -38.06 24.56 -24.22
C LEU A 332 -36.73 24.75 -23.49
N ARG A 333 -36.71 25.45 -22.34
CA ARG A 333 -35.52 25.56 -21.49
C ARG A 333 -35.08 24.19 -20.96
N SER A 334 -36.01 23.37 -20.47
CA SER A 334 -35.73 22.00 -20.03
C SER A 334 -35.08 21.15 -21.13
N LYS A 335 -35.59 21.25 -22.37
CA LYS A 335 -35.07 20.51 -23.52
C LYS A 335 -33.71 21.02 -24.01
N VAL A 336 -33.47 22.33 -23.92
CA VAL A 336 -32.15 22.93 -24.21
C VAL A 336 -31.14 22.53 -23.13
N SER A 337 -31.51 22.56 -21.85
CA SER A 337 -30.64 22.16 -20.73
C SER A 337 -30.19 20.69 -20.80
N GLN A 338 -30.91 19.79 -21.45
CA GLN A 338 -30.45 18.41 -21.71
C GLN A 338 -29.29 18.33 -22.71
N THR A 339 -28.99 19.42 -23.44
CA THR A 339 -27.98 19.50 -24.50
C THR A 339 -26.91 20.57 -24.25
N THR A 340 -26.93 21.20 -23.08
CA THR A 340 -26.04 22.28 -22.64
C THR A 340 -24.85 21.71 -21.83
N GLU A 341 -23.72 22.41 -21.80
CA GLU A 341 -22.56 22.00 -20.97
C GLU A 341 -22.91 22.02 -19.47
N TYR A 342 -22.42 21.03 -18.71
CA TYR A 342 -22.76 20.89 -17.29
C TYR A 342 -22.39 22.11 -16.45
N LEU A 343 -21.29 22.80 -16.77
CA LEU A 343 -20.90 24.04 -16.09
C LEU A 343 -21.96 25.14 -16.23
N GLU A 344 -22.50 25.32 -17.43
CA GLU A 344 -23.53 26.32 -17.70
C GLU A 344 -24.86 25.95 -17.02
N ILE A 345 -25.20 24.64 -16.97
CA ILE A 345 -26.38 24.16 -16.25
C ILE A 345 -26.24 24.40 -14.75
N ILE A 346 -25.08 24.11 -14.16
CA ILE A 346 -24.82 24.37 -12.74
C ILE A 346 -24.82 25.87 -12.47
N ALA A 347 -24.21 26.71 -13.32
CA ALA A 347 -24.28 28.16 -13.21
C ALA A 347 -25.73 28.67 -13.21
N TYR A 348 -26.57 28.12 -14.09
CA TYR A 348 -27.99 28.47 -14.17
C TYR A 348 -28.74 28.17 -12.86
N SER A 349 -28.34 27.12 -12.14
CA SER A 349 -28.96 26.76 -10.85
C SER A 349 -28.81 27.85 -9.79
N PHE A 350 -27.78 28.69 -9.85
CA PHE A 350 -27.54 29.75 -8.87
C PHE A 350 -28.39 31.00 -9.08
N LEU A 351 -29.03 31.16 -10.24
CA LEU A 351 -29.75 32.40 -10.59
C LEU A 351 -31.05 32.63 -9.80
N SER A 352 -31.76 31.56 -9.41
CA SER A 352 -33.08 31.67 -8.75
C SER A 352 -33.52 30.35 -8.13
N LYS A 353 -34.48 30.39 -7.19
CA LYS A 353 -35.13 29.16 -6.66
C LYS A 353 -35.82 28.33 -7.76
N LYS A 354 -36.40 29.01 -8.77
CA LYS A 354 -37.03 28.37 -9.93
C LYS A 354 -36.01 27.62 -10.79
N SER A 355 -34.89 28.26 -11.12
CA SER A 355 -33.82 27.65 -11.92
C SER A 355 -33.14 26.49 -11.17
N TYR A 356 -32.90 26.64 -9.86
CA TYR A 356 -32.43 25.54 -9.01
C TYR A 356 -33.36 24.32 -9.07
N SER A 357 -34.67 24.52 -8.90
CA SER A 357 -35.65 23.43 -8.94
C SER A 357 -35.68 22.74 -10.31
N MET A 358 -35.53 23.51 -11.39
CA MET A 358 -35.46 22.98 -12.75
C MET A 358 -34.21 22.13 -12.97
N VAL A 359 -33.04 22.59 -12.53
CA VAL A 359 -31.78 21.84 -12.64
C VAL A 359 -31.82 20.58 -11.78
N LYS A 360 -32.36 20.66 -10.57
CA LYS A 360 -32.55 19.50 -9.69
C LYS A 360 -33.44 18.43 -10.34
N ALA A 361 -34.47 18.84 -11.09
CA ALA A 361 -35.34 17.91 -11.82
C ALA A 361 -34.65 17.22 -13.01
N LEU A 362 -33.56 17.79 -13.54
CA LEU A 362 -32.79 17.18 -14.64
C LEU A 362 -32.01 15.93 -14.21
N ARG A 363 -31.81 15.71 -12.89
CA ARG A 363 -31.06 14.57 -12.33
C ARG A 363 -29.70 14.40 -13.02
N LEU A 364 -28.88 15.46 -12.95
CA LEU A 364 -27.54 15.45 -13.56
C LEU A 364 -26.75 14.20 -13.13
N PRO A 365 -25.97 13.57 -14.03
CA PRO A 365 -25.21 12.36 -13.74
C PRO A 365 -23.94 12.66 -12.92
N ILE A 366 -24.12 13.32 -11.77
CA ILE A 366 -23.06 13.60 -10.80
C ILE A 366 -22.64 12.26 -10.20
N LEU A 367 -21.39 11.88 -10.43
CA LEU A 367 -20.77 10.65 -9.94
C LEU A 367 -20.20 10.82 -8.53
N ASN A 368 -19.61 11.99 -8.25
CA ASN A 368 -18.98 12.29 -6.97
C ASN A 368 -19.01 13.79 -6.69
N VAL A 369 -19.23 14.15 -5.42
CA VAL A 369 -18.97 15.50 -4.91
C VAL A 369 -17.91 15.38 -3.82
N MET A 370 -16.73 15.92 -4.08
CA MET A 370 -15.64 15.99 -3.11
C MET A 370 -15.68 17.35 -2.43
N ILE A 371 -15.71 17.37 -1.11
CA ILE A 371 -15.66 18.60 -0.33
C ILE A 371 -14.34 18.60 0.44
N THR A 372 -13.50 19.59 0.19
CA THR A 372 -12.24 19.79 0.92
C THR A 372 -12.39 21.00 1.81
N MET A 373 -12.51 20.74 3.10
CA MET A 373 -12.51 21.77 4.13
C MET A 373 -11.08 22.07 4.55
N LYS A 374 -10.71 23.33 4.44
CA LYS A 374 -9.41 23.94 4.79
C LYS A 374 -9.62 25.47 4.81
N LYS A 375 -8.60 26.27 5.12
CA LYS A 375 -8.71 27.76 5.18
C LYS A 375 -9.39 28.38 3.97
N GLN A 376 -9.17 27.79 2.78
CA GLN A 376 -9.85 28.13 1.53
C GLN A 376 -10.67 26.91 1.04
N PRO A 377 -11.96 26.80 1.41
CA PRO A 377 -12.77 25.62 1.12
C PRO A 377 -12.90 25.34 -0.38
N GLN A 378 -12.96 24.07 -0.73
CA GLN A 378 -13.07 23.65 -2.14
C GLN A 378 -14.16 22.60 -2.29
N ILE A 379 -14.93 22.69 -3.37
CA ILE A 379 -15.97 21.71 -3.71
C ILE A 379 -15.71 21.27 -5.16
N GLU A 380 -15.54 19.98 -5.39
CA GLU A 380 -15.32 19.41 -6.72
C GLU A 380 -16.48 18.49 -7.10
N VAL A 381 -17.17 18.82 -8.18
CA VAL A 381 -18.29 18.04 -8.73
C VAL A 381 -17.79 17.28 -9.96
N THR A 382 -17.82 15.96 -9.90
CA THR A 382 -17.40 15.08 -11.01
C THR A 382 -18.62 14.49 -11.70
N LEU A 383 -18.70 14.65 -13.03
CA LEU A 383 -19.74 14.09 -13.91
C LEU A 383 -19.08 13.31 -15.04
N SER A 384 -19.09 11.97 -15.00
CA SER A 384 -18.43 11.12 -16.00
C SER A 384 -16.95 11.50 -16.20
N PHE A 385 -16.62 12.13 -17.33
CA PHE A 385 -15.28 12.59 -17.69
C PHE A 385 -15.07 14.10 -17.46
N ILE A 386 -15.97 14.76 -16.74
CA ILE A 386 -15.91 16.19 -16.46
C ILE A 386 -15.70 16.39 -14.96
N SER A 387 -14.75 17.26 -14.60
CA SER A 387 -14.56 17.73 -13.22
C SER A 387 -14.76 19.24 -13.18
N ILE A 388 -15.53 19.71 -12.20
CA ILE A 388 -15.79 21.12 -11.96
C ILE A 388 -15.42 21.42 -10.52
N LYS A 389 -14.32 22.15 -10.33
CA LYS A 389 -13.79 22.54 -9.03
C LYS A 389 -14.15 23.99 -8.72
N PHE A 390 -14.81 24.20 -7.59
CA PHE A 390 -15.14 25.49 -6.99
C PHE A 390 -14.20 25.75 -5.82
N GLU A 391 -13.32 26.75 -5.94
CA GLU A 391 -12.45 27.22 -4.86
C GLU A 391 -13.09 28.49 -4.28
N LEU A 392 -13.58 28.39 -3.04
CA LEU A 392 -14.28 29.46 -2.33
C LEU A 392 -13.24 30.34 -1.64
N ASN A 393 -12.99 31.53 -2.17
CA ASN A 393 -11.98 32.43 -1.65
C ASN A 393 -12.52 33.22 -0.46
N MET A 394 -12.09 32.86 0.75
CA MET A 394 -12.42 33.49 2.02
C MET A 394 -11.49 34.70 2.30
N PRO A 395 -12.00 35.74 2.99
CA PRO A 395 -11.19 36.90 3.39
C PRO A 395 -10.04 36.49 4.33
N GLU A 396 -8.90 37.17 4.25
CA GLU A 396 -7.64 36.76 4.92
C GLU A 396 -7.64 36.90 6.46
N ASN A 397 -8.69 37.50 7.04
CA ASN A 397 -8.71 37.93 8.44
C ASN A 397 -8.88 36.78 9.46
N ASP A 398 -9.30 35.59 9.04
CA ASP A 398 -9.49 34.46 9.94
C ASP A 398 -8.34 33.45 9.79
N GLU A 399 -7.66 33.13 10.90
CA GLU A 399 -6.64 32.08 10.93
C GLU A 399 -7.24 30.68 10.70
N LYS A 400 -8.52 30.47 11.09
CA LYS A 400 -9.23 29.18 11.06
C LYS A 400 -10.72 29.35 10.73
N ILE A 401 -11.36 28.32 10.18
CA ILE A 401 -12.81 28.30 9.95
C ILE A 401 -13.54 27.76 11.19
N THR A 402 -14.24 28.63 11.91
CA THR A 402 -15.01 28.28 13.12
C THR A 402 -16.52 28.15 12.88
N HIS A 403 -17.01 28.61 11.73
CA HIS A 403 -18.42 28.54 11.34
C HIS A 403 -18.56 28.58 9.80
N LEU A 404 -19.70 28.13 9.28
CA LEU A 404 -19.95 28.04 7.82
C LEU A 404 -20.83 29.16 7.26
N ASN A 405 -21.16 30.16 8.09
CA ASN A 405 -21.96 31.34 7.70
C ASN A 405 -21.12 32.44 7.00
N GLY A 406 -19.80 32.24 6.86
CA GLY A 406 -18.93 33.17 6.15
C GLY A 406 -19.27 33.23 4.66
N PHE A 407 -19.14 34.43 4.07
CA PHE A 407 -19.33 34.64 2.64
C PHE A 407 -17.99 34.65 1.93
N PRO A 408 -17.78 33.82 0.90
CA PRO A 408 -16.63 33.94 0.01
C PRO A 408 -16.62 35.33 -0.65
N VAL A 409 -15.43 35.89 -0.89
CA VAL A 409 -15.25 37.13 -1.66
C VAL A 409 -15.59 36.86 -3.13
N ASP A 410 -15.00 35.81 -3.68
CA ASP A 410 -15.31 35.29 -5.00
C ASP A 410 -15.13 33.77 -5.02
N VAL A 411 -15.49 33.15 -6.15
CA VAL A 411 -15.39 31.70 -6.34
C VAL A 411 -14.65 31.43 -7.63
N LYS A 412 -13.44 30.87 -7.53
CA LYS A 412 -12.69 30.44 -8.70
C LYS A 412 -13.21 29.07 -9.14
N VAL A 413 -13.68 28.99 -10.37
CA VAL A 413 -14.28 27.79 -10.96
C VAL A 413 -13.36 27.25 -12.06
N THR A 414 -12.87 26.03 -11.86
CA THR A 414 -12.02 25.31 -12.81
C THR A 414 -12.82 24.16 -13.41
N TYR A 415 -12.99 24.18 -14.73
CA TYR A 415 -13.66 23.13 -15.49
C TYR A 415 -12.64 22.32 -16.27
N LEU A 416 -12.67 21.00 -16.12
CA LEU A 416 -11.82 20.04 -16.79
C LEU A 416 -12.71 19.03 -17.53
N ASN A 417 -12.42 18.78 -18.81
CA ASN A 417 -13.05 17.71 -19.58
C ASN A 417 -12.00 16.71 -20.10
N PHE A 418 -12.22 15.43 -19.82
CA PHE A 418 -11.32 14.31 -20.12
C PHE A 418 -11.81 13.41 -21.26
N GLU A 419 -12.93 13.72 -21.96
CA GLU A 419 -13.54 12.80 -22.94
C GLU A 419 -12.71 12.48 -24.19
N ASN A 420 -11.70 13.28 -24.57
CA ASN A 420 -11.09 13.19 -25.91
C ASN A 420 -9.56 13.28 -26.00
N TYR A 421 -8.79 12.99 -24.95
CA TYR A 421 -7.32 13.23 -24.89
C TYR A 421 -6.89 14.70 -25.13
N GLU A 422 -7.81 15.61 -25.40
CA GLU A 422 -7.65 17.06 -25.36
C GLU A 422 -7.96 17.57 -23.95
N PHE A 423 -6.93 18.05 -23.25
CA PHE A 423 -7.08 18.72 -21.96
C PHE A 423 -7.72 20.09 -22.18
N ASN A 424 -9.04 20.17 -22.05
CA ASN A 424 -9.77 21.44 -22.08
C ASN A 424 -9.97 21.92 -20.63
N GLU A 425 -9.02 22.73 -20.15
CA GLU A 425 -9.14 23.47 -18.90
C GLU A 425 -9.71 24.86 -19.15
N LYS A 426 -10.78 25.20 -18.42
CA LYS A 426 -11.37 26.53 -18.42
C LYS A 426 -11.45 27.03 -16.99
N ILE A 427 -10.75 28.12 -16.70
CA ILE A 427 -10.77 28.79 -15.40
C ILE A 427 -11.61 30.06 -15.54
N THR A 428 -12.58 30.23 -14.64
CA THR A 428 -13.44 31.42 -14.57
C THR A 428 -13.64 31.83 -13.13
N THR A 429 -13.70 33.13 -12.84
CA THR A 429 -14.05 33.64 -11.50
C THR A 429 -15.51 34.03 -11.48
N TRP A 430 -16.26 33.51 -10.50
CA TRP A 430 -17.67 33.81 -10.27
C TRP A 430 -17.80 34.69 -9.03
N THR A 431 -18.85 35.51 -8.96
CA THR A 431 -19.23 36.15 -7.69
C THR A 431 -19.78 35.10 -6.72
N ASN A 432 -19.76 35.39 -5.43
CA ASN A 432 -20.23 34.48 -4.36
C ASN A 432 -21.73 34.17 -4.37
N GLN A 433 -22.49 34.74 -5.31
CA GLN A 433 -23.93 34.57 -5.49
C GLN A 433 -24.76 34.87 -4.23
N GLY A 434 -24.23 35.69 -3.31
CA GLY A 434 -24.87 36.02 -2.04
C GLY A 434 -25.10 34.81 -1.13
N LYS A 435 -24.27 33.76 -1.24
CA LYS A 435 -24.38 32.52 -0.46
C LYS A 435 -23.20 32.34 0.48
N THR A 436 -23.49 31.81 1.66
CA THR A 436 -22.49 31.36 2.65
C THR A 436 -21.81 30.07 2.19
N VAL A 437 -20.66 29.72 2.78
CA VAL A 437 -19.96 28.45 2.50
C VAL A 437 -20.89 27.25 2.70
N GLY A 438 -21.67 27.25 3.78
CA GLY A 438 -22.62 26.17 4.06
C GLY A 438 -23.71 26.05 3.00
N GLU A 439 -24.25 27.18 2.53
CA GLU A 439 -25.25 27.19 1.45
C GLU A 439 -24.67 26.72 0.11
N TRP A 440 -23.40 27.03 -0.19
CA TRP A 440 -22.72 26.50 -1.37
C TRP A 440 -22.62 24.97 -1.33
N ILE A 441 -22.21 24.42 -0.20
CA ILE A 441 -22.15 22.96 0.03
C ILE A 441 -23.53 22.34 -0.16
N GLN A 442 -24.55 22.86 0.54
CA GLN A 442 -25.91 22.32 0.47
C GLN A 442 -26.51 22.43 -0.94
N HIS A 443 -26.32 23.57 -1.61
CA HIS A 443 -26.84 23.81 -2.96
C HIS A 443 -26.27 22.79 -3.95
N LEU A 444 -24.95 22.66 -4.01
CA LEU A 444 -24.28 21.74 -4.95
C LEU A 444 -24.55 20.28 -4.60
N CYS A 445 -24.52 19.91 -3.32
CA CYS A 445 -24.81 18.53 -2.89
C CYS A 445 -26.26 18.11 -3.14
N SER A 446 -27.19 19.07 -3.25
CA SER A 446 -28.62 18.81 -3.46
C SER A 446 -29.05 18.79 -4.92
N LEU A 447 -28.16 19.13 -5.87
CA LEU A 447 -28.44 19.08 -7.32
C LEU A 447 -28.67 17.65 -7.81
N ASN A 448 -28.10 16.66 -7.14
CA ASN A 448 -28.39 15.25 -7.34
C ASN A 448 -28.33 14.51 -5.99
N GLN A 449 -29.15 13.49 -5.78
CA GLN A 449 -29.13 12.65 -4.57
C GLN A 449 -28.51 11.28 -4.87
N PRO A 450 -27.21 11.17 -5.13
CA PRO A 450 -26.58 9.87 -5.32
C PRO A 450 -26.62 9.10 -3.99
N LYS A 451 -26.89 7.79 -4.07
CA LYS A 451 -27.07 6.94 -2.89
C LYS A 451 -25.82 6.82 -2.01
N ASN A 452 -24.60 7.13 -2.50
CA ASN A 452 -23.31 6.90 -1.79
C ASN A 452 -22.11 7.76 -2.29
N CYS A 453 -22.25 9.05 -2.63
CA CYS A 453 -21.19 9.75 -3.39
C CYS A 453 -20.72 11.10 -2.82
N TYR A 454 -20.38 11.14 -1.54
CA TYR A 454 -19.67 12.29 -0.96
C TYR A 454 -18.37 11.83 -0.29
N VAL A 455 -17.26 12.44 -0.71
CA VAL A 455 -15.94 12.30 -0.07
C VAL A 455 -15.61 13.63 0.57
N THR A 456 -15.40 13.64 1.88
CA THR A 456 -15.08 14.88 2.59
C THR A 456 -13.69 14.80 3.21
N ASP A 457 -12.83 15.75 2.83
CA ASP A 457 -11.48 15.93 3.36
C ASP A 457 -11.51 17.05 4.40
N PHE A 458 -11.05 16.76 5.62
CA PHE A 458 -10.96 17.71 6.72
C PHE A 458 -9.49 17.92 7.10
N TYR A 459 -9.01 19.14 6.89
CA TYR A 459 -7.67 19.57 7.28
C TYR A 459 -7.70 20.01 8.74
N VAL A 460 -7.09 19.20 9.60
CA VAL A 460 -7.02 19.48 11.04
C VAL A 460 -6.21 20.77 11.27
N ARG A 461 -6.61 21.55 12.28
CA ARG A 461 -6.08 22.90 12.64
C ARG A 461 -6.60 24.06 11.81
N GLU A 462 -6.99 23.83 10.56
CA GLU A 462 -7.58 24.89 9.70
C GLU A 462 -9.09 25.04 9.91
N ILE A 463 -9.72 24.11 10.64
CA ILE A 463 -11.15 24.02 10.87
C ILE A 463 -11.40 23.70 12.34
N GLU A 464 -12.27 24.47 12.99
CA GLU A 464 -12.75 24.27 14.35
C GLU A 464 -14.27 24.36 14.38
N LEU A 465 -14.93 23.39 13.74
CA LEU A 465 -16.39 23.32 13.69
C LEU A 465 -16.92 22.38 14.78
N ASP A 466 -18.07 22.74 15.32
CA ASP A 466 -18.81 21.89 16.24
C ASP A 466 -19.56 20.78 15.48
N VAL A 467 -19.93 19.72 16.22
CA VAL A 467 -20.61 18.54 15.69
C VAL A 467 -21.97 18.88 15.04
N GLN A 468 -22.70 19.86 15.58
CA GLN A 468 -24.02 20.24 15.06
C GLN A 468 -23.90 20.95 13.71
N THR A 469 -22.89 21.81 13.54
CA THR A 469 -22.60 22.47 12.25
C THR A 469 -22.31 21.45 11.15
N PHE A 470 -21.59 20.37 11.46
CA PHE A 470 -21.37 19.26 10.52
C PHE A 470 -22.68 18.57 10.14
N HIS A 471 -23.52 18.21 11.11
CA HIS A 471 -24.81 17.54 10.86
C HIS A 471 -25.78 18.38 10.03
N ASN A 472 -25.81 19.70 10.25
CA ASN A 472 -26.74 20.60 9.57
C ASN A 472 -26.34 20.88 8.12
N THR A 473 -25.04 20.88 7.82
CA THR A 473 -24.52 21.38 6.54
C THR A 473 -24.17 20.26 5.57
N PHE A 474 -23.56 19.18 6.06
CA PHE A 474 -23.01 18.15 5.20
C PHE A 474 -24.02 17.02 4.97
N PRO A 475 -24.15 16.51 3.73
CA PRO A 475 -24.85 15.27 3.49
C PRO A 475 -24.10 14.10 4.14
N LYS A 476 -24.75 12.94 4.30
CA LYS A 476 -24.13 11.72 4.85
C LYS A 476 -22.96 11.28 3.94
N PRO A 477 -21.69 11.41 4.36
CA PRO A 477 -20.57 11.09 3.51
C PRO A 477 -20.34 9.59 3.40
N PHE A 478 -19.91 9.16 2.22
CA PHE A 478 -19.50 7.77 2.00
C PHE A 478 -18.09 7.52 2.55
N SER A 479 -17.21 8.51 2.39
CA SER A 479 -15.83 8.50 2.89
C SER A 479 -15.51 9.81 3.60
N VAL A 480 -14.83 9.70 4.74
CA VAL A 480 -14.33 10.85 5.50
C VAL A 480 -12.81 10.70 5.65
N ASN A 481 -12.09 11.72 5.20
CA ASN A 481 -10.63 11.77 5.29
C ASN A 481 -10.23 12.87 6.26
N ILE A 482 -9.41 12.55 7.25
CA ILE A 482 -8.90 13.49 8.26
C ILE A 482 -7.39 13.62 8.05
N ILE A 483 -6.92 14.84 7.79
CA ILE A 483 -5.56 15.12 7.32
C ILE A 483 -4.82 15.96 8.37
N PHE A 484 -3.67 15.47 8.83
CA PHE A 484 -2.80 16.15 9.79
C PHE A 484 -1.55 16.70 9.09
N HIS A 485 -1.32 18.02 9.14
CA HIS A 485 -0.12 18.60 8.53
C HIS A 485 1.12 18.50 9.42
N GLN A 486 0.96 18.75 10.72
CA GLN A 486 2.04 18.87 11.68
C GLN A 486 2.48 17.54 12.28
N ALA A 487 3.76 17.46 12.67
CA ALA A 487 4.37 16.23 13.19
C ALA A 487 3.81 15.84 14.57
N GLU A 488 3.32 16.83 15.30
CA GLU A 488 2.69 16.71 16.60
C GLU A 488 1.31 17.35 16.53
N ALA A 489 0.34 16.75 17.22
CA ALA A 489 -1.00 17.31 17.40
C ALA A 489 -1.10 17.97 18.78
N ASP A 490 -1.75 19.14 18.82
CA ASP A 490 -2.14 19.78 20.08
C ASP A 490 -3.57 19.41 20.48
N GLU A 491 -4.06 19.91 21.63
CA GLU A 491 -5.42 19.61 22.11
C GLU A 491 -6.51 20.06 21.14
N ASN A 492 -6.30 21.16 20.40
CA ASN A 492 -7.27 21.68 19.43
C ASN A 492 -7.34 20.79 18.18
N ASP A 493 -6.21 20.24 17.75
CA ASP A 493 -6.14 19.27 16.65
C ASP A 493 -6.90 17.99 16.99
N ILE A 494 -6.71 17.49 18.22
CA ILE A 494 -7.40 16.32 18.76
C ILE A 494 -8.90 16.59 18.83
N MET A 495 -9.31 17.73 19.38
CA MET A 495 -10.72 18.12 19.49
C MET A 495 -11.40 18.25 18.11
N SER A 496 -10.70 18.84 17.14
CA SER A 496 -11.20 18.98 15.77
C SER A 496 -11.43 17.63 15.09
N ALA A 497 -10.46 16.71 15.23
CA ALA A 497 -10.60 15.35 14.72
C ALA A 497 -11.72 14.58 15.42
N GLN A 498 -11.86 14.74 16.75
CA GLN A 498 -12.97 14.16 17.53
C GLN A 498 -14.33 14.68 17.07
N ASN A 499 -14.48 15.97 16.80
CA ASN A 499 -15.75 16.54 16.35
C ASN A 499 -16.16 15.97 14.99
N VAL A 500 -15.21 15.83 14.04
CA VAL A 500 -15.45 15.19 12.74
C VAL A 500 -15.86 13.72 12.92
N LEU A 501 -15.17 12.98 13.79
CA LEU A 501 -15.50 11.58 14.04
C LEU A 501 -16.88 11.42 14.68
N LYS A 502 -17.17 12.18 15.74
CA LYS A 502 -18.51 12.21 16.38
C LYS A 502 -19.61 12.49 15.37
N ALA A 503 -19.40 13.42 14.43
CA ALA A 503 -20.39 13.77 13.42
C ALA A 503 -20.64 12.66 12.39
N PHE A 504 -19.61 11.91 11.97
CA PHE A 504 -19.71 11.04 10.79
C PHE A 504 -19.50 9.54 11.04
N GLN A 505 -18.99 9.12 12.20
CA GLN A 505 -18.59 7.73 12.47
C GLN A 505 -19.72 6.71 12.33
N LEU A 506 -20.94 7.08 12.70
CA LEU A 506 -22.11 6.19 12.60
C LEU A 506 -22.71 6.14 11.18
N VAL A 507 -22.39 7.10 10.31
CA VAL A 507 -23.02 7.26 9.00
C VAL A 507 -22.08 6.97 7.82
N SER A 508 -20.76 7.10 8.00
CA SER A 508 -19.75 6.84 6.98
C SER A 508 -19.24 5.41 7.05
N GLN A 509 -18.99 4.79 5.89
CA GLN A 509 -18.47 3.42 5.80
C GLN A 509 -16.94 3.37 5.69
N TYR A 510 -16.32 4.47 5.28
CA TYR A 510 -14.89 4.57 5.01
C TYR A 510 -14.29 5.75 5.78
N PHE A 511 -13.23 5.46 6.54
CA PHE A 511 -12.43 6.48 7.23
C PHE A 511 -10.99 6.38 6.79
N ARG A 512 -10.40 7.53 6.45
CA ARG A 512 -8.98 7.65 6.13
C ARG A 512 -8.33 8.68 7.05
N PHE A 513 -7.17 8.34 7.58
CA PHE A 513 -6.31 9.30 8.25
C PHE A 513 -5.03 9.48 7.45
N GLU A 514 -4.67 10.71 7.11
CA GLU A 514 -3.41 11.04 6.47
C GLU A 514 -2.48 11.74 7.46
N ARG A 515 -1.24 11.23 7.56
CA ARG A 515 -0.16 11.74 8.42
C ARG A 515 -0.50 11.81 9.91
N PHE A 516 -1.36 10.90 10.38
CA PHE A 516 -1.77 10.84 11.79
C PHE A 516 -0.56 10.82 12.74
N PRO A 517 -0.48 11.73 13.73
CA PRO A 517 0.64 11.83 14.66
C PRO A 517 0.42 10.91 15.87
N PHE A 518 0.83 9.65 15.79
CA PHE A 518 0.81 8.79 16.98
C PHE A 518 1.77 9.36 18.03
N GLN A 519 1.33 9.46 19.28
CA GLN A 519 2.13 9.96 20.41
C GLN A 519 1.86 9.09 21.64
N HIS A 520 2.67 9.22 22.70
CA HIS A 520 2.47 8.47 23.93
C HIS A 520 1.06 8.65 24.53
N HIS A 521 0.43 9.82 24.31
CA HIS A 521 -0.92 10.17 24.78
C HIS A 521 -1.96 10.32 23.65
N LEU A 522 -1.62 9.98 22.40
CA LEU A 522 -2.51 10.13 21.25
C LEU A 522 -2.52 8.87 20.38
N SER A 523 -3.63 8.15 20.43
CA SER A 523 -3.95 7.00 19.56
C SER A 523 -5.31 7.22 18.89
N LEU A 524 -5.68 6.34 17.94
CA LEU A 524 -6.99 6.43 17.30
C LEU A 524 -8.17 6.24 18.26
N GLN A 525 -7.98 5.54 19.39
CA GLN A 525 -9.01 5.44 20.43
C GLN A 525 -9.22 6.79 21.15
N HIS A 526 -8.16 7.58 21.34
CA HIS A 526 -8.23 8.88 22.00
C HIS A 526 -9.06 9.90 21.21
N ILE A 527 -9.20 9.72 19.90
CA ILE A 527 -10.08 10.54 19.06
C ILE A 527 -11.49 9.92 18.88
N GLY A 528 -11.80 8.83 19.59
CA GLY A 528 -13.12 8.19 19.59
C GLY A 528 -13.33 7.14 18.49
N MET A 529 -12.28 6.68 17.81
CA MET A 529 -12.41 5.70 16.72
C MET A 529 -12.55 4.28 17.27
N GLU A 530 -13.78 3.75 17.31
CA GLU A 530 -14.09 2.44 17.91
C GLU A 530 -14.33 1.33 16.87
N ASN A 531 -15.18 1.56 15.86
CA ASN A 531 -15.57 0.53 14.88
C ASN A 531 -15.78 1.15 13.49
N SER A 532 -14.98 0.76 12.50
CA SER A 532 -15.19 1.08 11.09
C SER A 532 -15.10 -0.17 10.23
N LYS A 533 -15.93 -0.24 9.17
CA LYS A 533 -15.86 -1.33 8.19
C LYS A 533 -14.51 -1.33 7.48
N ILE A 534 -14.01 -0.15 7.10
CA ILE A 534 -12.75 0.03 6.39
C ILE A 534 -12.03 1.26 6.95
N LEU A 535 -10.81 1.05 7.46
CA LEU A 535 -9.92 2.09 7.98
C LEU A 535 -8.64 2.12 7.15
N VAL A 536 -8.24 3.31 6.70
CA VAL A 536 -7.00 3.51 5.95
C VAL A 536 -6.10 4.51 6.68
N LEU A 537 -4.88 4.11 7.03
CA LEU A 537 -3.84 4.99 7.55
C LEU A 537 -2.83 5.28 6.43
N ARG A 538 -2.59 6.54 6.11
CA ARG A 538 -1.66 6.96 5.05
C ARG A 538 -0.54 7.79 5.65
N TYR A 539 0.70 7.32 5.52
CA TYR A 539 1.90 7.97 6.09
C TYR A 539 1.82 8.25 7.62
N PRO A 540 1.35 7.31 8.46
CA PRO A 540 1.25 7.56 9.90
C PRO A 540 2.63 7.86 10.50
N ARG A 541 2.70 8.85 11.39
CA ARG A 541 3.93 9.25 12.09
C ARG A 541 3.99 8.53 13.43
N ASN A 542 5.16 8.01 13.79
CA ASN A 542 5.42 7.34 15.09
C ASN A 542 4.51 6.13 15.41
N LEU A 543 3.99 5.44 14.39
CA LEU A 543 3.14 4.26 14.56
C LEU A 543 3.90 3.10 15.24
N ARG A 544 3.42 2.64 16.39
CA ARG A 544 3.98 1.50 17.14
C ARG A 544 3.14 0.24 16.94
N ILE A 545 3.73 -0.90 17.28
CA ILE A 545 3.05 -2.21 17.21
C ILE A 545 1.82 -2.24 18.13
N ASP A 546 1.90 -1.63 19.30
CA ASP A 546 0.80 -1.55 20.27
C ASP A 546 -0.40 -0.77 19.71
N ASP A 547 -0.15 0.21 18.84
CA ASP A 547 -1.22 0.96 18.19
C ASP A 547 -2.07 0.06 17.27
N PHE A 548 -1.49 -0.98 16.65
CA PHE A 548 -2.26 -1.96 15.85
C PHE A 548 -3.18 -2.84 16.69
N LEU A 549 -2.82 -3.10 17.96
CA LEU A 549 -3.63 -3.91 18.88
C LEU A 549 -4.89 -3.16 19.34
N THR A 550 -4.91 -1.84 19.22
CA THR A 550 -6.06 -0.98 19.55
C THR A 550 -7.06 -0.79 18.40
N LEU A 551 -6.76 -1.27 17.18
CA LEU A 551 -7.56 -1.06 15.98
C LEU A 551 -8.53 -2.21 15.69
N ASN A 552 -9.83 -1.96 15.87
CA ASN A 552 -10.89 -2.93 15.57
C ASN A 552 -11.51 -2.71 14.18
N ALA A 553 -10.72 -2.88 13.10
CA ALA A 553 -11.18 -2.71 11.71
C ALA A 553 -11.28 -4.04 10.96
N LYS A 554 -12.36 -4.26 10.21
CA LYS A 554 -12.63 -5.53 9.49
C LYS A 554 -11.64 -5.80 8.35
N ASN A 555 -11.04 -4.76 7.75
CA ASN A 555 -10.03 -4.84 6.69
C ASN A 555 -8.96 -3.73 6.87
N MET A 556 -7.67 -4.09 6.82
CA MET A 556 -6.52 -3.17 6.86
C MET A 556 -5.65 -3.37 5.60
N THR A 557 -5.18 -2.29 4.95
CA THR A 557 -4.29 -2.38 3.79
C THR A 557 -2.99 -1.63 4.04
N ASP A 558 -1.96 -2.33 4.55
CA ASP A 558 -0.61 -1.79 4.66
C ASP A 558 0.42 -2.64 3.89
N GLN A 559 1.44 -1.97 3.33
CA GLN A 559 2.40 -2.50 2.36
C GLN A 559 3.48 -3.40 2.98
N ARG A 560 3.13 -4.66 3.25
CA ARG A 560 4.10 -5.77 3.39
C ARG A 560 3.68 -6.90 2.46
N PHE A 561 4.63 -7.76 2.07
CA PHE A 561 4.35 -8.98 1.29
C PHE A 561 3.06 -9.59 1.82
N PRO A 562 2.02 -9.74 0.99
CA PRO A 562 0.70 -10.08 1.49
C PRO A 562 0.64 -11.59 1.75
N PHE A 563 1.48 -12.08 2.67
CA PHE A 563 1.55 -13.48 3.08
C PHE A 563 0.15 -14.01 3.41
N HIS A 564 -0.69 -13.19 4.04
CA HIS A 564 -2.06 -13.51 4.37
C HIS A 564 -3.06 -13.52 3.19
N ARG A 565 -2.66 -13.06 2.00
CA ARG A 565 -3.43 -13.21 0.75
C ARG A 565 -3.09 -14.50 -0.01
N LEU A 566 -2.01 -15.19 0.36
CA LEU A 566 -1.73 -16.51 -0.19
C LEU A 566 -2.82 -17.50 0.29
N PRO A 567 -3.27 -18.41 -0.59
CA PRO A 567 -4.02 -19.61 -0.21
C PRO A 567 -3.37 -20.35 0.98
N ASP A 568 -4.18 -20.98 1.83
CA ASP A 568 -3.70 -21.63 3.06
C ASP A 568 -2.62 -22.70 2.79
N ASP A 569 -2.75 -23.46 1.70
CA ASP A 569 -1.79 -24.49 1.28
C ASP A 569 -0.43 -23.89 0.87
N LEU A 570 -0.44 -22.72 0.21
CA LEU A 570 0.77 -21.99 -0.16
C LEU A 570 1.44 -21.33 1.04
N ARG A 571 0.67 -20.82 2.01
CA ARG A 571 1.23 -20.30 3.28
C ARG A 571 1.97 -21.38 4.05
N LEU A 572 1.39 -22.58 4.15
CA LEU A 572 2.02 -23.71 4.83
C LEU A 572 3.31 -24.12 4.14
N LYS A 573 3.32 -24.23 2.80
CA LYS A 573 4.52 -24.56 2.03
C LYS A 573 5.63 -23.51 2.16
N VAL A 574 5.27 -22.23 2.17
CA VAL A 574 6.25 -21.14 2.39
C VAL A 574 6.84 -21.23 3.79
N LEU A 575 6.01 -21.43 4.82
CA LEU A 575 6.48 -21.57 6.20
C LEU A 575 7.34 -22.83 6.39
N GLN A 576 7.05 -23.94 5.71
CA GLN A 576 7.91 -25.15 5.71
C GLN A 576 9.33 -24.89 5.19
N THR A 577 9.52 -23.87 4.35
CA THR A 577 10.84 -23.49 3.80
C THR A 577 11.51 -22.35 4.59
N THR A 578 10.87 -21.85 5.63
CA THR A 578 11.32 -20.70 6.43
C THR A 578 12.11 -21.19 7.66
N ASN A 579 13.07 -20.41 8.16
CA ASN A 579 13.83 -20.76 9.37
C ASN A 579 12.89 -20.85 10.59
N HIS A 580 13.09 -21.86 11.46
CA HIS A 580 12.38 -22.04 12.72
C HIS A 580 12.34 -20.79 13.63
N LEU A 581 13.41 -19.98 13.67
CA LEU A 581 13.42 -18.72 14.42
C LEU A 581 12.42 -17.70 13.85
N GLU A 582 12.32 -17.62 12.51
CA GLU A 582 11.40 -16.71 11.82
C GLU A 582 9.95 -17.21 11.90
N ILE A 583 9.73 -18.54 11.85
CA ILE A 583 8.42 -19.16 12.12
C ILE A 583 7.97 -18.84 13.55
N MET A 584 8.88 -18.93 14.53
CA MET A 584 8.61 -18.57 15.91
C MET A 584 8.25 -17.10 16.05
N ALA A 585 9.04 -16.19 15.46
CA ALA A 585 8.74 -14.75 15.46
C ALA A 585 7.37 -14.46 14.82
N TYR A 586 7.07 -15.11 13.69
CA TYR A 586 5.78 -15.00 13.01
C TYR A 586 4.61 -15.42 13.91
N SER A 587 4.77 -16.49 14.69
CA SER A 587 3.71 -16.99 15.58
C SER A 587 3.24 -15.93 16.58
N PHE A 588 4.14 -15.06 17.07
CA PHE A 588 3.83 -14.04 18.08
C PHE A 588 3.09 -12.80 17.52
N LEU A 589 2.98 -12.66 16.19
CA LEU A 589 2.42 -11.48 15.52
C LEU A 589 0.90 -11.34 15.63
N SER A 590 0.15 -12.45 15.63
CA SER A 590 -1.32 -12.41 15.72
C SER A 590 -1.92 -13.79 16.05
N LYS A 591 -3.19 -13.82 16.49
CA LYS A 591 -3.94 -15.08 16.67
C LYS A 591 -4.00 -15.93 15.39
N LYS A 592 -4.15 -15.28 14.22
CA LYS A 592 -4.17 -15.97 12.91
C LYS A 592 -2.81 -16.57 12.55
N ALA A 593 -1.72 -15.85 12.83
CA ALA A 593 -0.36 -16.34 12.63
C ALA A 593 -0.06 -17.53 13.55
N CYS A 594 -0.44 -17.42 14.83
CA CYS A 594 -0.36 -18.51 15.80
C CYS A 594 -1.12 -19.76 15.31
N SER A 595 -2.36 -19.62 14.83
CA SER A 595 -3.13 -20.74 14.24
C SER A 595 -2.43 -21.38 13.05
N THR A 596 -1.92 -20.57 12.11
CA THR A 596 -1.22 -21.07 10.92
C THR A 596 0.05 -21.87 11.29
N VAL A 597 0.73 -21.46 12.37
CA VAL A 597 1.91 -22.18 12.87
C VAL A 597 1.54 -23.49 13.58
N LYS A 598 0.38 -23.56 14.23
CA LYS A 598 -0.13 -24.83 14.80
C LYS A 598 -0.37 -25.88 13.72
N ASP A 599 -0.90 -25.43 12.59
CA ASP A 599 -1.19 -26.28 11.42
C ASP A 599 0.09 -26.80 10.73
N LEU A 600 1.27 -26.22 11.01
CA LEU A 600 2.56 -26.75 10.53
C LEU A 600 3.00 -28.02 11.27
N HIS A 601 2.43 -28.29 12.45
CA HIS A 601 2.84 -29.40 13.31
C HIS A 601 4.36 -29.47 13.53
N LEU A 602 4.96 -28.36 13.97
CA LEU A 602 6.39 -28.29 14.25
C LEU A 602 6.81 -29.42 15.23
N PRO A 603 7.92 -30.13 14.96
CA PRO A 603 8.41 -31.21 15.82
C PRO A 603 9.13 -30.61 17.04
N ILE A 604 8.40 -29.93 17.91
CA ILE A 604 8.91 -29.42 19.18
C ILE A 604 9.05 -30.62 20.13
N PHE A 605 10.29 -30.91 20.53
CA PHE A 605 10.61 -32.05 21.40
C PHE A 605 10.53 -31.67 22.87
N ASN A 606 10.99 -30.47 23.20
CA ASN A 606 11.09 -30.03 24.57
C ASN A 606 10.81 -28.53 24.71
N VAL A 607 10.14 -28.17 25.81
CA VAL A 607 10.06 -26.79 26.32
C VAL A 607 10.54 -26.79 27.76
N ILE A 608 11.69 -26.17 28.01
CA ILE A 608 12.27 -26.04 29.34
C ILE A 608 12.00 -24.63 29.86
N ILE A 609 11.52 -24.52 31.09
CA ILE A 609 11.30 -23.27 31.80
C ILE A 609 12.27 -23.25 32.98
N THR A 610 13.21 -22.32 32.97
CA THR A 610 14.19 -22.17 34.05
C THR A 610 13.94 -20.86 34.79
N MET A 611 13.54 -20.96 36.05
CA MET A 611 13.26 -19.82 36.92
C MET A 611 14.52 -19.47 37.73
N LYS A 612 15.31 -18.48 37.27
CA LYS A 612 16.46 -17.89 38.00
C LYS A 612 16.13 -16.44 38.42
N LYS A 613 17.14 -15.59 38.67
CA LYS A 613 16.98 -14.12 38.79
C LYS A 613 16.27 -13.51 37.56
N GLN A 614 16.44 -14.14 36.40
CA GLN A 614 15.70 -13.86 35.17
C GLN A 614 15.03 -15.17 34.69
N LEU A 615 13.89 -15.04 34.01
CA LEU A 615 13.18 -16.20 33.48
C LEU A 615 13.78 -16.59 32.13
N GLU A 616 14.17 -17.85 32.00
CA GLU A 616 14.66 -18.43 30.75
C GLU A 616 13.65 -19.46 30.23
N LEU A 617 13.23 -19.33 28.97
CA LEU A 617 12.42 -20.32 28.25
C LEU A 617 13.28 -20.91 27.13
N GLU A 618 13.38 -22.22 27.04
CA GLU A 618 14.09 -22.90 25.96
C GLU A 618 13.14 -23.79 25.17
N VAL A 619 13.16 -23.68 23.85
CA VAL A 619 12.37 -24.51 22.94
C VAL A 619 13.31 -25.27 22.01
N THR A 620 13.25 -26.61 22.08
CA THR A 620 14.09 -27.48 21.27
C THR A 620 13.30 -28.13 20.13
N LEU A 621 13.79 -27.97 18.90
CA LEU A 621 13.26 -28.57 17.68
C LEU A 621 14.37 -29.37 16.97
N SER A 622 14.34 -30.69 17.09
CA SER A 622 15.33 -31.61 16.52
C SER A 622 16.77 -31.25 16.94
N CYS A 623 17.55 -30.66 16.04
CA CYS A 623 18.93 -30.20 16.20
C CYS A 623 19.04 -28.69 16.48
N ILE A 624 17.93 -28.01 16.76
CA ILE A 624 17.89 -26.56 16.96
C ILE A 624 17.35 -26.28 18.37
N SER A 625 18.02 -25.37 19.09
CA SER A 625 17.53 -24.83 20.35
C SER A 625 17.33 -23.31 20.24
N ILE A 626 16.19 -22.83 20.74
CA ILE A 626 15.85 -21.41 20.80
C ILE A 626 15.62 -21.05 22.27
N GLN A 627 16.51 -20.24 22.82
CA GLN A 627 16.44 -19.76 24.20
C GLN A 627 15.92 -18.33 24.24
N PHE A 628 14.98 -18.04 25.15
CA PHE A 628 14.38 -16.74 25.41
C PHE A 628 14.67 -16.36 26.87
N GLU A 629 15.48 -15.33 27.08
CA GLU A 629 15.83 -14.76 28.38
C GLU A 629 14.99 -13.49 28.57
N LEU A 630 14.01 -13.55 29.49
CA LEU A 630 13.07 -12.46 29.77
C LEU A 630 13.63 -11.57 30.89
N ASN A 631 14.03 -10.35 30.52
CA ASN A 631 14.65 -9.39 31.43
C ASN A 631 13.57 -8.62 32.21
N MET A 632 13.62 -8.68 33.55
CA MET A 632 12.73 -7.93 34.45
C MET A 632 13.41 -6.65 34.96
N LEU A 633 12.63 -5.66 35.44
CA LEU A 633 13.15 -4.45 36.09
C LEU A 633 13.87 -4.80 37.40
N GLU A 634 14.98 -4.11 37.69
CA GLU A 634 15.90 -4.40 38.81
C GLU A 634 15.27 -4.36 40.22
N ASN A 635 14.06 -3.80 40.37
CA ASN A 635 13.40 -3.66 41.67
C ASN A 635 12.65 -4.92 42.16
N ASP A 636 12.47 -5.94 41.31
CA ASP A 636 11.86 -7.21 41.71
C ASP A 636 12.94 -8.27 41.98
N GLU A 637 13.58 -8.22 43.15
CA GLU A 637 14.56 -9.25 43.56
C GLU A 637 13.94 -10.67 43.69
N LYS A 638 12.60 -10.80 43.66
CA LYS A 638 11.87 -12.08 43.71
C LYS A 638 10.68 -12.07 42.75
N MET A 639 10.68 -12.97 41.76
CA MET A 639 9.53 -13.16 40.85
C MET A 639 8.40 -13.89 41.60
N THR A 640 7.47 -13.13 42.19
CA THR A 640 6.33 -13.67 42.98
C THR A 640 5.09 -13.98 42.12
N HIS A 641 4.98 -13.39 40.93
CA HIS A 641 3.82 -13.54 40.04
C HIS A 641 4.21 -13.62 38.54
N LEU A 642 3.52 -14.47 37.77
CA LEU A 642 3.68 -14.61 36.31
C LEU A 642 3.04 -13.45 35.50
N SER A 643 2.47 -12.45 36.17
CA SER A 643 1.83 -11.28 35.57
C SER A 643 2.81 -10.16 35.20
N GLY A 644 4.10 -10.32 35.50
CA GLY A 644 5.13 -9.33 35.16
C GLY A 644 5.33 -9.17 33.65
N LEU A 645 5.52 -7.92 33.21
CA LEU A 645 5.91 -7.57 31.85
C LEU A 645 7.43 -7.45 31.76
N PRO A 646 8.10 -8.25 30.91
CA PRO A 646 9.54 -8.13 30.71
C PRO A 646 9.87 -6.82 29.98
N VAL A 647 11.00 -6.19 30.32
CA VAL A 647 11.50 -4.96 29.67
C VAL A 647 12.03 -5.25 28.27
N GLY A 648 12.55 -6.46 28.07
CA GLY A 648 13.04 -6.97 26.79
C GLY A 648 13.28 -8.47 26.86
N VAL A 649 13.39 -9.11 25.70
CA VAL A 649 13.63 -10.55 25.60
C VAL A 649 14.89 -10.77 24.77
N LYS A 650 15.92 -11.34 25.35
CA LYS A 650 17.11 -11.77 24.61
C LYS A 650 16.85 -13.18 24.06
N VAL A 651 17.11 -13.37 22.77
CA VAL A 651 16.83 -14.60 22.04
C VAL A 651 18.10 -15.17 21.47
N THR A 652 18.48 -16.34 21.93
CA THR A 652 19.66 -17.08 21.45
C THR A 652 19.18 -18.26 20.60
N TYR A 653 19.65 -18.32 19.36
CA TYR A 653 19.40 -19.41 18.44
C TYR A 653 20.68 -20.26 18.31
N LEU A 654 20.56 -21.55 18.59
CA LEU A 654 21.62 -22.54 18.49
C LEU A 654 21.22 -23.59 17.44
N ASN A 655 22.07 -23.81 16.45
CA ASN A 655 21.93 -24.93 15.51
C ASN A 655 23.08 -25.92 15.70
N PHE A 656 22.74 -27.19 15.90
CA PHE A 656 23.68 -28.29 16.11
C PHE A 656 23.91 -29.15 14.84
N GLU A 657 23.40 -28.74 13.68
CA GLU A 657 23.69 -29.41 12.40
C GLU A 657 25.18 -29.30 12.02
N ASN A 658 25.80 -30.44 11.69
CA ASN A 658 27.13 -30.58 11.08
C ASN A 658 28.37 -30.28 11.94
N HIS A 659 28.29 -30.37 13.27
CA HIS A 659 29.44 -30.15 14.18
C HIS A 659 30.06 -28.74 14.13
N GLU A 660 29.47 -27.78 13.40
CA GLU A 660 29.81 -26.36 13.46
C GLU A 660 28.84 -25.62 14.39
N PHE A 661 29.38 -25.02 15.47
CA PHE A 661 28.59 -24.26 16.44
C PHE A 661 28.18 -22.91 15.87
N ASN A 662 26.93 -22.79 15.41
CA ASN A 662 26.37 -21.53 14.91
C ASN A 662 25.40 -20.92 15.95
N GLU A 663 25.92 -19.96 16.73
CA GLU A 663 25.16 -19.17 17.69
C GLU A 663 24.73 -17.83 17.07
N LYS A 664 23.44 -17.50 17.17
CA LYS A 664 22.90 -16.20 16.77
C LYS A 664 22.08 -15.58 17.89
N ILE A 665 22.55 -14.46 18.42
CA ILE A 665 21.87 -13.70 19.48
C ILE A 665 21.08 -12.54 18.85
N SER A 666 19.85 -12.34 19.29
CA SER A 666 18.98 -11.23 18.88
C SER A 666 18.18 -10.70 20.06
N THR A 667 17.75 -9.43 20.01
CA THR A 667 16.91 -8.84 21.06
C THR A 667 15.53 -8.58 20.52
N TRP A 668 14.51 -9.13 21.18
CA TRP A 668 13.10 -9.00 20.86
C TRP A 668 12.42 -8.07 21.87
N THR A 669 11.37 -7.37 21.43
CA THR A 669 10.48 -6.66 22.35
C THR A 669 9.61 -7.66 23.11
N ASN A 670 9.06 -7.26 24.25
CA ASN A 670 8.16 -8.08 25.08
C ASN A 670 6.81 -8.41 24.42
N GLN A 671 6.55 -7.87 23.22
CA GLN A 671 5.32 -8.05 22.44
C GLN A 671 4.04 -7.69 23.21
N GLY A 672 4.13 -6.83 24.23
CA GLY A 672 3.02 -6.46 25.11
C GLY A 672 2.46 -7.62 25.95
N LYS A 673 3.19 -8.76 26.03
CA LYS A 673 2.74 -9.98 26.72
C LYS A 673 3.44 -10.13 28.06
N THR A 674 2.68 -10.53 29.07
CA THR A 674 3.20 -10.97 30.37
C THR A 674 3.96 -12.29 30.24
N VAL A 675 4.81 -12.58 31.22
CA VAL A 675 5.51 -13.86 31.34
C VAL A 675 4.55 -15.06 31.19
N GLY A 676 3.39 -15.03 31.86
CA GLY A 676 2.37 -16.08 31.76
C GLY A 676 1.79 -16.24 30.35
N GLU A 677 1.64 -15.15 29.61
CA GLU A 677 1.16 -15.17 28.22
C GLU A 677 2.20 -15.72 27.24
N TRP A 678 3.50 -15.49 27.48
CA TRP A 678 4.58 -16.12 26.73
C TRP A 678 4.56 -17.64 26.88
N ILE A 679 4.45 -18.13 28.12
CA ILE A 679 4.35 -19.57 28.42
C ILE A 679 3.10 -20.17 27.77
N LYS A 680 1.94 -19.49 27.88
CA LYS A 680 0.69 -19.93 27.27
C LYS A 680 0.77 -19.98 25.74
N HIS A 681 1.44 -19.02 25.12
CA HIS A 681 1.65 -18.99 23.67
C HIS A 681 2.51 -20.16 23.19
N LEU A 682 3.68 -20.38 23.81
CA LEU A 682 4.58 -21.48 23.48
C LEU A 682 3.90 -22.84 23.66
N ARG A 683 3.15 -23.03 24.76
CA ARG A 683 2.33 -24.22 24.98
C ARG A 683 1.28 -24.45 23.89
N SER A 684 0.78 -23.37 23.29
CA SER A 684 -0.27 -23.48 22.28
C SER A 684 0.24 -23.93 20.91
N ILE A 685 1.54 -23.72 20.63
CA ILE A 685 2.19 -24.11 19.38
C ILE A 685 3.03 -25.40 19.52
N SER A 686 3.36 -25.82 20.75
CA SER A 686 3.94 -27.13 21.03
C SER A 686 2.86 -28.18 21.22
N GLN A 687 3.01 -29.35 20.59
CA GLN A 687 2.17 -30.50 20.95
C GLN A 687 2.55 -30.98 22.36
N PRO A 688 1.59 -31.50 23.15
CA PRO A 688 1.83 -31.87 24.54
C PRO A 688 2.62 -33.18 24.58
N LYS A 689 3.95 -33.11 24.56
CA LYS A 689 4.77 -34.29 24.91
C LYS A 689 5.64 -34.05 26.13
N PHE A 690 6.36 -32.94 26.28
CA PHE A 690 7.15 -32.69 27.50
C PHE A 690 7.31 -31.19 27.82
N CYS A 691 7.02 -30.80 29.07
CA CYS A 691 7.38 -29.49 29.64
C CYS A 691 8.17 -29.73 30.94
N TYR A 692 9.39 -29.22 31.02
CA TYR A 692 10.25 -29.31 32.20
C TYR A 692 10.32 -27.95 32.88
N VAL A 693 10.12 -27.89 34.19
CA VAL A 693 10.21 -26.65 34.97
C VAL A 693 11.32 -26.82 36.01
N ASN A 694 12.42 -26.08 35.84
CA ASN A 694 13.52 -25.98 36.79
C ASN A 694 13.33 -24.73 37.66
N VAL A 695 13.14 -24.90 38.96
CA VAL A 695 12.87 -23.80 39.92
C VAL A 695 13.99 -23.71 40.96
N PHE A 696 14.56 -22.51 41.16
CA PHE A 696 15.69 -22.32 42.08
C PHE A 696 15.35 -21.67 43.44
N HIS A 697 14.16 -21.10 43.70
CA HIS A 697 13.77 -20.62 45.04
C HIS A 697 12.24 -20.66 45.28
N HIS A 698 11.86 -21.02 46.53
CA HIS A 698 10.52 -21.15 47.15
C HIS A 698 9.29 -20.82 46.28
N ILE A 699 8.47 -21.84 45.96
CA ILE A 699 7.12 -21.61 45.44
C ILE A 699 6.14 -22.70 45.92
N GLY A 700 5.00 -22.29 46.48
CA GLY A 700 3.80 -23.12 46.56
C GLY A 700 3.09 -23.13 45.20
N MET A 701 3.12 -24.25 44.48
CA MET A 701 2.41 -24.42 43.21
C MET A 701 1.50 -25.65 43.25
N GLY A 702 0.28 -25.50 42.73
CA GLY A 702 -0.69 -26.58 42.58
C GLY A 702 -0.65 -27.23 41.19
N ASN A 703 -0.68 -28.57 41.16
CA ASN A 703 -0.98 -29.44 40.00
C ASN A 703 0.10 -29.47 38.88
N LEU A 704 1.35 -29.80 39.20
CA LEU A 704 2.39 -30.08 38.20
C LEU A 704 2.42 -31.57 37.80
N LYS A 705 2.87 -31.88 36.57
CA LYS A 705 3.12 -33.27 36.16
C LYS A 705 4.51 -33.74 36.58
N TRP A 706 5.52 -32.89 36.40
CA TRP A 706 6.91 -33.21 36.75
C TRP A 706 7.60 -31.96 37.32
N LEU A 707 8.42 -32.14 38.35
CA LEU A 707 9.20 -31.10 39.02
C LEU A 707 10.64 -31.58 39.25
N ASP A 708 11.64 -30.79 38.85
CA ASP A 708 13.05 -31.03 39.18
C ASP A 708 13.68 -29.81 39.84
N MET A 709 14.35 -30.07 40.96
CA MET A 709 15.03 -29.07 41.78
C MET A 709 16.51 -29.44 41.93
N GLN A 710 17.38 -28.56 41.43
CA GLN A 710 18.84 -28.71 41.53
C GLN A 710 19.39 -27.70 42.54
N SER A 711 20.05 -28.21 43.58
CA SER A 711 20.67 -27.47 44.70
C SER A 711 19.76 -26.45 45.41
N PRO A 712 18.54 -26.82 45.86
CA PRO A 712 17.69 -25.91 46.62
C PRO A 712 18.31 -25.58 47.98
N ARG A 713 18.38 -24.29 48.32
CA ARG A 713 18.87 -23.81 49.62
C ARG A 713 17.72 -23.77 50.63
N ASN A 714 17.95 -24.23 51.87
CA ASN A 714 16.99 -24.21 52.99
C ASN A 714 15.69 -25.01 52.75
N LEU A 715 15.71 -26.04 51.91
CA LEU A 715 14.53 -26.89 51.66
C LEU A 715 14.10 -27.62 52.94
N ASN A 716 12.92 -27.30 53.47
CA ASN A 716 12.38 -27.97 54.66
C ASN A 716 11.14 -28.84 54.35
N VAL A 717 10.69 -29.62 55.33
CA VAL A 717 9.55 -30.56 55.18
C VAL A 717 8.23 -29.87 54.86
N LEU A 718 8.03 -28.67 55.42
CA LEU A 718 6.80 -27.91 55.17
C LEU A 718 6.76 -27.51 53.69
N ASP A 719 7.89 -27.08 53.12
CA ASP A 719 7.99 -26.77 51.70
C ASP A 719 7.65 -27.99 50.83
N LEU A 720 8.28 -29.15 51.08
CA LEU A 720 8.02 -30.40 50.37
C LEU A 720 6.55 -30.86 50.46
N SER A 721 5.89 -30.61 51.59
CA SER A 721 4.48 -30.98 51.79
C SER A 721 3.47 -30.12 51.03
N THR A 722 3.91 -28.98 50.49
CA THR A 722 3.10 -28.08 49.67
C THR A 722 3.23 -28.32 48.16
N LEU A 723 4.16 -29.17 47.73
CA LEU A 723 4.46 -29.46 46.32
C LEU A 723 3.49 -30.51 45.74
N ASN A 724 2.43 -30.08 45.07
CA ASN A 724 1.45 -31.00 44.47
C ASN A 724 1.83 -31.36 43.02
N ALA A 725 2.68 -32.39 42.85
CA ALA A 725 3.13 -32.92 41.56
C ALA A 725 3.03 -34.46 41.44
N GLU A 726 2.96 -35.01 40.21
CA GLU A 726 2.99 -36.47 39.95
C GLU A 726 4.40 -37.06 40.12
N THR A 727 5.42 -36.42 39.54
CA THR A 727 6.84 -36.82 39.68
C THR A 727 7.69 -35.68 40.21
N ILE A 728 8.55 -35.95 41.20
CA ILE A 728 9.45 -34.96 41.82
C ILE A 728 10.88 -35.49 41.89
N TRP A 729 11.85 -34.79 41.32
CA TRP A 729 13.28 -35.06 41.47
C TRP A 729 13.99 -33.91 42.18
N ILE A 730 14.86 -34.24 43.14
CA ILE A 730 15.57 -33.27 43.96
C ILE A 730 17.03 -33.70 44.09
N LYS A 731 17.95 -32.81 43.73
CA LYS A 731 19.36 -32.92 44.07
C LYS A 731 19.71 -31.78 45.01
N THR A 732 20.13 -32.06 46.24
CA THR A 732 20.43 -31.03 47.25
C THR A 732 21.71 -31.35 48.00
N ASP A 733 22.30 -30.35 48.67
CA ASP A 733 23.39 -30.49 49.63
C ASP A 733 22.88 -30.47 51.09
N GLN A 734 21.59 -30.16 51.31
CA GLN A 734 20.99 -30.01 52.64
C GLN A 734 19.67 -30.78 52.76
N MET A 735 19.74 -32.00 53.30
CA MET A 735 18.56 -32.82 53.62
C MET A 735 18.83 -33.71 54.85
N SER A 736 17.86 -33.81 55.77
CA SER A 736 17.97 -34.68 56.95
C SER A 736 17.02 -35.88 56.87
N LEU A 737 17.44 -37.04 57.39
CA LEU A 737 16.58 -38.23 57.48
C LEU A 737 15.34 -38.00 58.36
N ARG A 738 15.43 -37.10 59.35
CA ARG A 738 14.29 -36.73 60.21
C ARG A 738 13.23 -35.96 59.43
N ASP A 739 13.68 -35.06 58.56
CA ASP A 739 12.81 -34.26 57.72
C ASP A 739 12.11 -35.14 56.69
N LEU A 740 12.86 -36.04 56.05
CA LEU A 740 12.30 -37.01 55.13
C LEU A 740 11.31 -38.00 55.79
N ASN A 741 11.61 -38.47 57.00
CA ASN A 741 10.65 -39.27 57.80
C ASN A 741 9.37 -38.50 58.10
N ARG A 742 9.47 -37.20 58.44
CA ARG A 742 8.32 -36.34 58.70
C ARG A 742 7.48 -36.14 57.43
N PHE A 743 8.12 -35.98 56.27
CA PHE A 743 7.43 -35.93 54.98
C PHE A 743 6.61 -37.20 54.72
N PHE A 744 7.19 -38.39 54.86
CA PHE A 744 6.45 -39.65 54.63
C PHE A 744 5.32 -39.87 55.65
N LYS A 745 5.47 -39.39 56.89
CA LYS A 745 4.36 -39.37 57.87
C LYS A 745 3.22 -38.46 57.45
N LEU A 746 3.50 -37.33 56.80
CA LEU A 746 2.48 -36.43 56.25
C LEU A 746 1.83 -37.03 55.00
N TRP A 747 2.60 -37.66 54.12
CA TRP A 747 2.06 -38.42 52.99
C TRP A 747 1.13 -39.54 53.45
N LYS A 748 1.48 -40.29 54.51
CA LYS A 748 0.59 -41.27 55.14
C LYS A 748 -0.74 -40.68 55.64
N LYS A 749 -0.75 -39.39 56.01
CA LYS A 749 -1.95 -38.65 56.45
C LYS A 749 -2.72 -38.02 55.29
N GLY A 750 -2.23 -38.12 54.05
CA GLY A 750 -2.95 -37.69 52.84
C GLY A 750 -2.40 -36.44 52.15
N SER A 751 -1.23 -35.94 52.54
CA SER A 751 -0.51 -34.89 51.79
C SER A 751 0.00 -35.41 50.44
N ASN A 752 0.12 -34.54 49.43
CA ASN A 752 0.59 -34.85 48.08
C ASN A 752 -0.18 -36.02 47.42
N PRO A 753 -1.49 -35.85 47.17
CA PRO A 753 -2.40 -36.93 46.77
C PRO A 753 -2.14 -37.49 45.35
N LYS A 754 -1.34 -36.80 44.54
CA LYS A 754 -1.02 -37.18 43.16
C LYS A 754 0.38 -37.75 43.00
N LEU A 755 1.18 -37.80 44.06
CA LEU A 755 2.58 -38.21 43.97
C LEU A 755 2.68 -39.68 43.57
N GLU A 756 3.17 -39.93 42.36
CA GLU A 756 3.48 -41.25 41.81
C GLU A 756 4.96 -41.59 41.99
N GLU A 757 5.86 -40.61 41.88
CA GLU A 757 7.31 -40.81 41.97
C GLU A 757 8.03 -39.64 42.65
N LEU A 758 8.97 -39.94 43.56
CA LEU A 758 9.85 -38.98 44.22
C LEU A 758 11.28 -39.53 44.28
N SER A 759 12.26 -38.78 43.77
CA SER A 759 13.68 -39.10 43.92
C SER A 759 14.41 -37.93 44.58
N ILE A 760 15.11 -38.19 45.67
CA ILE A 760 15.91 -37.19 46.38
C ILE A 760 17.34 -37.71 46.52
N SER A 761 18.32 -36.94 46.07
CA SER A 761 19.73 -37.26 46.24
C SER A 761 20.53 -36.13 46.87
N TRP A 762 21.41 -36.45 47.81
CA TRP A 762 22.26 -35.47 48.48
C TRP A 762 23.57 -36.05 48.99
N ASN A 763 24.54 -35.18 49.25
CA ASN A 763 25.82 -35.58 49.82
C ASN A 763 25.72 -35.63 51.36
N THR A 764 26.28 -36.66 51.99
CA THR A 764 26.30 -36.78 53.45
C THR A 764 27.53 -37.55 53.92
N ASP A 765 28.23 -37.00 54.92
CA ASP A 765 29.47 -37.55 55.47
C ASP A 765 29.26 -38.45 56.70
N ASN A 766 28.00 -38.63 57.14
CA ASN A 766 27.68 -39.36 58.37
C ASN A 766 27.20 -40.79 58.10
N LEU A 767 27.64 -41.75 58.93
CA LEU A 767 27.05 -43.08 59.05
C LEU A 767 25.59 -42.93 59.54
N LEU A 768 24.64 -43.24 58.67
CA LEU A 768 23.22 -42.96 58.88
C LEU A 768 22.56 -43.99 59.81
N ASP A 769 21.88 -43.53 60.86
CA ASP A 769 21.00 -44.37 61.67
C ASP A 769 19.64 -44.53 60.98
N TRP A 770 19.49 -45.64 60.24
CA TRP A 770 18.27 -45.99 59.53
C TRP A 770 17.04 -46.11 60.43
N ASN A 771 17.22 -46.38 61.72
CA ASN A 771 16.09 -46.43 62.66
C ASN A 771 15.41 -45.06 62.78
N VAL A 772 16.14 -43.96 62.59
CA VAL A 772 15.58 -42.60 62.60
C VAL A 772 14.61 -42.39 61.44
N MET A 773 14.93 -42.91 60.25
CA MET A 773 14.08 -42.80 59.07
C MET A 773 12.85 -43.72 59.17
N LEU A 774 12.97 -44.89 59.81
CA LEU A 774 11.88 -45.87 59.91
C LEU A 774 10.92 -45.63 61.08
N LYS A 775 11.32 -44.83 62.07
CA LYS A 775 10.56 -44.61 63.30
C LYS A 775 9.15 -44.09 63.00
N GLY A 776 8.15 -44.92 63.31
CA GLY A 776 6.73 -44.60 63.18
C GLY A 776 6.12 -44.77 61.77
N LEU A 777 6.82 -45.39 60.81
CA LEU A 777 6.28 -45.66 59.47
C LEU A 777 5.58 -47.02 59.33
N LYS A 778 5.72 -47.93 60.32
CA LYS A 778 5.18 -49.32 60.34
C LYS A 778 5.48 -50.08 59.02
N ALA A 779 6.74 -50.06 58.57
CA ALA A 779 7.16 -50.71 57.34
C ALA A 779 7.59 -52.17 57.56
N LYS A 780 7.41 -53.03 56.55
CA LYS A 780 7.98 -54.39 56.49
C LYS A 780 9.36 -54.30 55.81
N PRO A 781 10.48 -54.56 56.53
CA PRO A 781 11.81 -54.46 55.93
C PRO A 781 12.12 -55.72 55.12
N THR A 782 12.60 -55.55 53.89
CA THR A 782 13.28 -56.58 53.10
C THR A 782 14.75 -56.21 53.07
N ARG A 783 15.59 -56.88 53.86
CA ARG A 783 17.03 -56.58 53.96
C ARG A 783 17.79 -57.33 52.86
N ASN A 784 18.39 -56.61 51.92
CA ASN A 784 19.55 -57.08 51.15
C ASN A 784 20.67 -56.03 51.27
N SER A 785 21.91 -56.49 51.35
CA SER A 785 23.06 -55.79 51.97
C SER A 785 23.56 -54.50 51.29
N ARG A 786 22.85 -53.94 50.30
CA ARG A 786 23.14 -52.63 49.69
C ARG A 786 21.91 -51.80 49.28
N GLU A 787 20.70 -52.36 49.38
CA GLU A 787 19.45 -51.70 49.00
C GLU A 787 18.39 -52.00 50.07
N ASN A 788 17.93 -50.95 50.76
CA ASN A 788 16.81 -51.09 51.69
C ASN A 788 15.53 -50.69 50.95
N THR A 789 14.70 -51.67 50.59
CA THR A 789 13.37 -51.45 50.02
C THR A 789 12.30 -51.68 51.07
N LEU A 790 11.39 -50.72 51.22
CA LEU A 790 10.33 -50.70 52.23
C LEU A 790 9.01 -50.26 51.62
N SER A 791 7.92 -50.95 51.92
CA SER A 791 6.57 -50.53 51.50
C SER A 791 5.87 -49.74 52.61
N ILE A 792 5.29 -48.60 52.26
CA ILE A 792 4.47 -47.77 53.14
C ILE A 792 3.09 -47.50 52.51
N GLU A 793 2.03 -47.64 53.30
CA GLU A 793 0.66 -47.36 52.86
C GLU A 793 0.14 -46.06 53.52
N ASN A 794 -0.59 -45.25 52.74
CA ASN A 794 -1.25 -44.02 53.23
C ASN A 794 -2.72 -44.23 53.62
N CYS A 795 -3.36 -43.19 54.19
CA CYS A 795 -4.75 -43.21 54.62
C CYS A 795 -5.80 -43.42 53.51
N ARG A 796 -5.37 -43.44 52.23
CA ARG A 796 -6.23 -43.66 51.05
C ARG A 796 -6.06 -45.06 50.44
N GLY A 797 -5.29 -45.94 51.08
CA GLY A 797 -5.01 -47.29 50.57
C GLY A 797 -3.97 -47.33 49.45
N VAL A 798 -3.23 -46.25 49.20
CA VAL A 798 -2.15 -46.24 48.21
C VAL A 798 -0.88 -46.75 48.85
N CYS A 799 -0.28 -47.78 48.26
CA CYS A 799 1.01 -48.33 48.64
C CYS A 799 2.12 -47.67 47.84
N GLY A 800 3.16 -47.19 48.51
CA GLY A 800 4.39 -46.74 47.87
C GLY A 800 5.59 -47.54 48.35
N GLU A 801 6.51 -47.81 47.44
CA GLU A 801 7.80 -48.46 47.66
C GLU A 801 8.88 -47.39 47.83
N LEU A 802 9.64 -47.51 48.90
CA LEU A 802 10.72 -46.63 49.28
C LEU A 802 12.03 -47.40 49.16
N LYS A 803 12.89 -46.99 48.23
CA LYS A 803 14.22 -47.53 48.00
C LYS A 803 15.26 -46.52 48.45
N CYS A 804 16.26 -46.99 49.19
CA CYS A 804 17.39 -46.17 49.60
C CYS A 804 18.68 -46.79 49.08
N GLU A 805 19.46 -45.99 48.37
CA GLU A 805 20.77 -46.36 47.84
C GLU A 805 21.83 -45.46 48.47
N TRP A 806 22.87 -46.07 49.03
CA TRP A 806 24.02 -45.34 49.55
C TRP A 806 25.26 -45.72 48.75
N TRP A 807 25.95 -44.71 48.22
CA TRP A 807 27.22 -44.87 47.51
C TRP A 807 28.35 -44.33 48.38
N PRO A 808 29.10 -45.21 49.07
CA PRO A 808 30.19 -44.82 49.96
C PRO A 808 31.29 -44.03 49.22
N ASP A 809 31.61 -44.44 48.00
CA ASP A 809 32.69 -43.84 47.19
C ASP A 809 32.40 -42.41 46.73
N LEU A 810 31.13 -41.99 46.78
CA LEU A 810 30.66 -40.68 46.34
C LEU A 810 30.11 -39.82 47.48
N ASN A 811 30.15 -40.30 48.74
CA ASN A 811 29.44 -39.73 49.89
C ASN A 811 28.00 -39.31 49.56
N ARG A 812 27.32 -40.08 48.71
CA ARG A 812 26.01 -39.70 48.14
C ARG A 812 24.95 -40.67 48.59
N LEU A 813 23.85 -40.11 49.12
CA LEU A 813 22.64 -40.86 49.41
C LEU A 813 21.57 -40.53 48.38
N ARG A 814 20.84 -41.56 47.94
CA ARG A 814 19.63 -41.43 47.14
C ARG A 814 18.46 -42.14 47.84
N VAL A 815 17.31 -41.47 47.89
CA VAL A 815 16.04 -42.04 48.31
C VAL A 815 15.04 -41.91 47.16
N GLU A 816 14.52 -43.03 46.71
CA GLU A 816 13.50 -43.14 45.68
C GLU A 816 12.21 -43.66 46.30
N PHE A 817 11.09 -43.02 45.99
CA PHE A 817 9.76 -43.41 46.39
C PHE A 817 8.92 -43.55 45.13
N THR A 818 8.24 -44.68 44.97
CA THR A 818 7.41 -44.98 43.80
C THR A 818 6.10 -45.58 44.24
N VAL A 819 5.00 -45.18 43.61
CA VAL A 819 3.70 -45.81 43.75
C VAL A 819 3.51 -46.75 42.55
N PRO A 820 3.69 -48.07 42.72
CA PRO A 820 3.43 -49.02 41.63
C PRO A 820 1.96 -48.96 41.20
N LYS A 821 1.74 -48.92 39.89
CA LYS A 821 0.39 -48.82 39.27
C LYS A 821 -0.33 -50.15 39.21
#